data_AF-A0AAW5NVU1-F1
#
_entry.id   AF-A0AAW5NVU1-F1
#
_cell.length_a   1.000
_cell.length_b   1.000
_cell.length_c   1.000
_cell.angle_alpha   90.00
_cell.angle_beta   90.00
_cell.angle_gamma   90.00
#
_symmetry.space_group_name_H-M   'P 1'
#
loop_
_entity.id
_entity.type
_entity.pdbx_description
1 polymer ?
#
loop_
_entity_poly.entity_id
_entity_poly.type
_entity_poly.pdbx_seq_one_letter_code
_entity_poly.pdbx_strand_id
1 'polypeptide(L)'
;MKTFIHLVSVLILSIVLFACSNAHFLKEEDYRNQVTKDFEQKKQALPRGDLFTVLSNPDLSVYEQEALMFLYAYMPIGDVTDYSGDYYLENVRLSGQTRAEMPWGDKVPNELFRHFVLPIRVNNENLDDSRRVFYGELKDRVKHLSMKDAILEVNHWCHEKVVYRPSDARTSSPLASVKTAYGRCGEESTFAVAALRSVGIPARQVYTPRWAHTDDNHAWVEAWADGQWYFIGACEPEPVLNLGWFNAPASRGMLMHTKVFGRYNGPEEIMLETPNYTEINVTENYAPTAKAIVTVTDVSGNPISGARVDFKVYNYAEFYTVATKYTDADGQVSLTAGKGDMLVWASSEGKFGFTKLSFGKQSELALVLDKKEGDIFEVDLDMVPPVENANLPEVTSEQRAENDRRMALEDSIRNSYIATFPTAAQIDSIVSGWKGTKTSSVKKSLCSFLVDARGNYDVLIRFLQEADRQGKLLKAAALLSIINEKDRRDVSYEVLMDHFMYTEDDSNSSYVCALPGPVCMSDPPELKIHEIFKPRISMETLTPYRSFFQSKFSEAEVDTFRNRPQALVEWVNRYVTVDGTHNSQGIPVSPEGVWRSRVADSHSRDIFFVALARSMNIPAYINSMNGSVSYYMTFEDNGYFWNESVDVNFDKAESVETPKGIYRMYDGNKPIANGDDRVKYYSKFTISRIEDGRPILIDCDENNPQLRNIGVLDAGYYLQVTGTRLADGGVLARISSFVLPMQKDDLKLEATKVSYHLRESGEKVAVIGGFNSESLFTPVEEMGQKTTLLDRQSLLQACGRGYFIVGILGPGQEPTNHALHDIAALKSDLEKWNRKMVLLFPDEAQCKKFHPSEFPELPSTVIYGIDTDGICKQIVDNMKLKHKNSLPIFIIADTFNRVVFVSQGYTIGLGEQLMKVIHGL
;
A
#
# COMPACT_ATOMS: atom_id res chain seq x y z
N MET A 1 -71.86 25.08 -4.90
CA MET A 1 -71.29 23.74 -4.61
C MET A 1 -70.38 23.21 -5.71
N LYS A 2 -70.79 23.16 -6.98
CA LYS A 2 -69.94 22.61 -8.07
C LYS A 2 -68.60 23.35 -8.29
N THR A 3 -68.57 24.67 -8.12
CA THR A 3 -67.35 25.50 -8.24
C THR A 3 -66.38 25.34 -7.07
N PHE A 4 -66.91 25.09 -5.87
CA PHE A 4 -66.09 24.87 -4.65
C PHE A 4 -65.44 23.48 -4.66
N ILE A 5 -66.16 22.47 -5.16
CA ILE A 5 -65.62 21.12 -5.36
C ILE A 5 -64.52 21.15 -6.45
N HIS A 6 -64.70 21.91 -7.54
CA HIS A 6 -63.64 22.06 -8.56
C HIS A 6 -62.38 22.76 -8.02
N LEU A 7 -62.52 23.82 -7.21
CA LEU A 7 -61.37 24.50 -6.60
C LEU A 7 -60.63 23.61 -5.59
N VAL A 8 -61.37 22.84 -4.78
CA VAL A 8 -60.77 21.89 -3.83
C VAL A 8 -60.15 20.70 -4.56
N SER A 9 -60.74 20.21 -5.65
CA SER A 9 -60.15 19.16 -6.49
C SER A 9 -58.89 19.65 -7.21
N VAL A 10 -58.84 20.89 -7.70
CA VAL A 10 -57.62 21.46 -8.30
C VAL A 10 -56.56 21.71 -7.24
N LEU A 11 -56.92 22.13 -6.02
CA LEU A 11 -55.99 22.30 -4.90
C LEU A 11 -55.43 20.96 -4.39
N ILE A 12 -56.27 19.92 -4.29
CA ILE A 12 -55.82 18.57 -3.92
C ILE A 12 -55.00 17.94 -5.06
N LEU A 13 -55.37 18.14 -6.33
CA LEU A 13 -54.57 17.67 -7.46
C LEU A 13 -53.23 18.42 -7.54
N SER A 14 -53.17 19.71 -7.20
CA SER A 14 -51.91 20.46 -7.12
C SER A 14 -51.09 20.09 -5.88
N ILE A 15 -51.70 19.78 -4.72
CA ILE A 15 -50.99 19.25 -3.56
C ILE A 15 -50.46 17.83 -3.82
N VAL A 16 -51.19 16.99 -4.55
CA VAL A 16 -50.71 15.65 -4.98
C VAL A 16 -49.65 15.76 -6.08
N LEU A 17 -49.75 16.74 -6.99
CA LEU A 17 -48.71 17.02 -7.99
C LEU A 17 -47.45 17.69 -7.40
N PHE A 18 -47.56 18.42 -6.28
CA PHE A 18 -46.42 18.96 -5.52
C PHE A 18 -45.82 17.94 -4.53
N ALA A 19 -46.61 16.99 -4.03
CA ALA A 19 -46.14 15.86 -3.20
C ALA A 19 -45.43 14.77 -4.04
N CYS A 20 -45.58 14.78 -5.36
CA CYS A 20 -44.78 14.00 -6.30
C CYS A 20 -43.70 14.86 -6.97
N SER A 21 -42.97 15.67 -6.20
CA SER A 21 -41.77 16.31 -6.73
C SER A 21 -40.60 15.32 -6.69
N ASN A 22 -39.94 15.12 -7.84
CA ASN A 22 -38.70 14.36 -8.04
C ASN A 22 -37.48 14.97 -7.31
N ALA A 23 -37.66 15.54 -6.12
CA ALA A 23 -36.67 16.39 -5.44
C ALA A 23 -35.64 15.62 -4.60
N HIS A 24 -35.79 14.30 -4.45
CA HIS A 24 -34.87 13.47 -3.66
C HIS A 24 -33.60 13.12 -4.45
N PHE A 25 -32.45 13.21 -3.78
CA PHE A 25 -31.17 12.71 -4.26
C PHE A 25 -31.13 11.18 -4.20
N LEU A 26 -31.55 10.61 -3.07
CA LEU A 26 -31.80 9.19 -2.87
C LEU A 26 -33.18 8.85 -3.45
N LYS A 27 -33.24 8.65 -4.77
CA LYS A 27 -34.50 8.49 -5.52
C LYS A 27 -35.27 7.23 -5.12
N GLU A 28 -34.57 6.11 -4.99
CA GLU A 28 -35.16 4.83 -4.67
C GLU A 28 -35.62 4.81 -3.20
N GLU A 29 -36.93 4.63 -2.97
CA GLU A 29 -37.53 4.73 -1.63
C GLU A 29 -36.97 3.69 -0.65
N ASP A 30 -36.88 2.42 -1.07
CA ASP A 30 -36.32 1.35 -0.25
C ASP A 30 -34.86 1.64 0.13
N TYR A 31 -34.07 2.16 -0.83
CA TYR A 31 -32.69 2.53 -0.58
C TYR A 31 -32.58 3.73 0.34
N ARG A 32 -33.40 4.77 0.16
CA ARG A 32 -33.46 5.93 1.04
C ARG A 32 -33.81 5.51 2.48
N ASN A 33 -34.78 4.62 2.64
CA ASN A 33 -35.15 4.06 3.95
C ASN A 33 -34.00 3.24 4.57
N GLN A 34 -33.28 2.47 3.75
CA GLN A 34 -32.10 1.72 4.19
C GLN A 34 -30.98 2.67 4.67
N VAL A 35 -30.69 3.73 3.93
CA VAL A 35 -29.71 4.77 4.33
C VAL A 35 -30.12 5.44 5.64
N THR A 36 -31.40 5.81 5.80
CA THR A 36 -31.90 6.39 7.05
C THR A 36 -31.73 5.43 8.23
N LYS A 37 -32.02 4.14 8.02
CA LYS A 37 -31.82 3.12 9.05
C LYS A 37 -30.34 2.96 9.43
N ASP A 38 -29.45 2.85 8.44
CA ASP A 38 -28.02 2.68 8.67
C ASP A 38 -27.40 3.93 9.34
N PHE A 39 -27.88 5.13 8.96
CA PHE A 39 -27.54 6.38 9.63
C PHE A 39 -27.93 6.38 11.12
N GLU A 40 -29.18 6.02 11.45
CA GLU A 40 -29.62 5.97 12.84
C GLU A 40 -28.87 4.90 13.64
N GLN A 41 -28.52 3.77 13.04
CA GLN A 41 -27.66 2.75 13.66
C GLN A 41 -26.26 3.31 13.95
N LYS A 42 -25.63 3.99 12.98
CA LYS A 42 -24.32 4.63 13.18
C LYS A 42 -24.36 5.66 14.30
N LYS A 43 -25.42 6.49 14.34
CA LYS A 43 -25.63 7.51 15.38
C LYS A 43 -25.78 6.89 16.77
N GLN A 44 -26.46 5.75 16.89
CA GLN A 44 -26.56 5.00 18.14
C GLN A 44 -25.23 4.37 18.55
N ALA A 45 -24.44 3.89 17.59
CA ALA A 45 -23.11 3.33 17.83
C ALA A 45 -22.09 4.39 18.28
N LEU A 46 -22.28 5.66 17.93
CA LEU A 46 -21.41 6.78 18.27
C LEU A 46 -22.14 7.86 19.10
N PRO A 47 -22.51 7.56 20.37
CA PRO A 47 -23.42 8.40 21.15
C PRO A 47 -22.78 9.66 21.77
N ARG A 48 -21.46 9.87 21.63
CA ARG A 48 -20.72 10.96 22.29
C ARG A 48 -20.03 11.86 21.27
N GLY A 49 -19.77 13.12 21.67
CA GLY A 49 -18.85 14.01 20.96
C GLY A 49 -19.47 14.92 19.90
N ASP A 50 -20.79 15.14 19.93
CA ASP A 50 -21.50 16.08 19.03
C ASP A 50 -21.26 15.84 17.52
N LEU A 51 -20.94 14.58 17.17
CA LEU A 51 -20.42 14.17 15.86
C LEU A 51 -21.41 14.39 14.69
N PHE A 52 -22.71 14.48 14.97
CA PHE A 52 -23.77 14.56 13.96
C PHE A 52 -24.48 15.92 13.92
N THR A 53 -23.95 16.94 14.60
CA THR A 53 -24.60 18.25 14.78
C THR A 53 -24.87 18.99 13.46
N VAL A 54 -24.05 18.78 12.42
CA VAL A 54 -24.24 19.41 11.10
C VAL A 54 -25.62 19.09 10.50
N LEU A 55 -26.13 17.87 10.72
CA LEU A 55 -27.45 17.42 10.23
C LEU A 55 -28.63 18.03 11.00
N SER A 56 -28.36 18.84 12.04
CA SER A 56 -29.37 19.61 12.77
C SER A 56 -29.57 21.02 12.23
N ASN A 57 -28.81 21.42 11.20
CA ASN A 57 -28.93 22.73 10.56
C ASN A 57 -30.26 22.79 9.77
N PRO A 58 -31.20 23.70 10.11
CA PRO A 58 -32.50 23.80 9.44
C PRO A 58 -32.42 24.35 8.01
N ASP A 59 -31.28 24.95 7.63
CA ASP A 59 -31.09 25.58 6.31
C ASP A 59 -30.55 24.60 5.25
N LEU A 60 -30.38 23.32 5.59
CA LEU A 60 -29.96 22.30 4.63
C LEU A 60 -31.04 22.05 3.58
N SER A 61 -30.64 22.11 2.31
CA SER A 61 -31.48 21.62 1.20
C SER A 61 -31.68 20.10 1.30
N VAL A 62 -32.71 19.59 0.61
CA VAL A 62 -32.98 18.14 0.55
C VAL A 62 -31.76 17.36 0.05
N TYR A 63 -31.07 17.89 -0.97
CA TYR A 63 -29.83 17.29 -1.47
C TYR A 63 -28.74 17.25 -0.39
N GLU A 64 -28.48 18.37 0.29
CA GLU A 64 -27.44 18.43 1.33
C GLU A 64 -27.74 17.47 2.49
N GLN A 65 -29.00 17.44 2.94
CA GLN A 65 -29.45 16.55 4.01
C GLN A 65 -29.23 15.08 3.63
N GLU A 66 -29.67 14.66 2.45
CA GLU A 66 -29.58 13.26 2.02
C GLU A 66 -28.16 12.83 1.68
N ALA A 67 -27.36 13.72 1.08
CA ALA A 67 -25.95 13.46 0.78
C ALA A 67 -25.12 13.35 2.06
N LEU A 68 -25.34 14.25 3.05
CA LEU A 68 -24.71 14.13 4.36
C LEU A 68 -25.16 12.86 5.08
N MET A 69 -26.46 12.53 5.09
CA MET A 69 -26.96 11.31 5.73
C MET A 69 -26.34 10.05 5.12
N PHE A 70 -26.24 9.98 3.79
CA PHE A 70 -25.55 8.89 3.09
C PHE A 70 -24.07 8.79 3.50
N LEU A 71 -23.37 9.92 3.51
CA LEU A 71 -21.98 10.00 3.90
C LEU A 71 -21.77 9.52 5.35
N TYR A 72 -22.52 10.04 6.32
CA TYR A 72 -22.42 9.65 7.74
C TYR A 72 -22.87 8.22 8.03
N ALA A 73 -23.81 7.66 7.26
CA ALA A 73 -24.22 6.26 7.42
C ALA A 73 -23.04 5.30 7.19
N TYR A 74 -22.19 5.63 6.21
CA TYR A 74 -21.21 4.68 5.67
C TYR A 74 -19.75 5.07 5.92
N MET A 75 -19.44 6.28 6.37
CA MET A 75 -18.08 6.68 6.73
C MET A 75 -17.49 5.80 7.85
N PRO A 76 -16.18 5.47 7.77
CA PRO A 76 -15.47 4.84 8.89
C PRO A 76 -15.49 5.76 10.12
N ILE A 77 -15.30 5.19 11.31
CA ILE A 77 -15.33 5.95 12.57
C ILE A 77 -14.36 7.14 12.53
N GLY A 78 -13.15 6.92 12.00
CA GLY A 78 -12.12 7.97 11.89
C GLY A 78 -12.58 9.17 11.08
N ASP A 79 -13.32 8.97 10.00
CA ASP A 79 -13.84 10.07 9.19
C ASP A 79 -14.90 10.87 9.98
N VAL A 80 -15.82 10.18 10.65
CA VAL A 80 -16.87 10.82 11.48
C VAL A 80 -16.25 11.62 12.63
N THR A 81 -15.13 11.15 13.20
CA THR A 81 -14.52 11.81 14.36
C THR A 81 -13.52 12.87 13.98
N ASP A 82 -12.66 12.65 12.99
CA ASP A 82 -11.44 13.43 12.80
C ASP A 82 -11.65 14.69 11.94
N TYR A 83 -12.78 14.79 11.26
CA TYR A 83 -13.15 15.93 10.42
C TYR A 83 -14.44 16.59 10.89
N SER A 84 -14.57 17.91 10.65
CA SER A 84 -15.75 18.66 11.07
C SER A 84 -16.95 18.40 10.15
N GLY A 85 -18.16 18.59 10.69
CA GLY A 85 -19.36 18.55 9.86
C GLY A 85 -19.38 19.59 8.74
N ASP A 86 -18.80 20.77 8.98
CA ASP A 86 -18.66 21.83 7.97
C ASP A 86 -17.77 21.41 6.80
N TYR A 87 -16.68 20.68 7.07
CA TYR A 87 -15.82 20.11 6.03
C TYR A 87 -16.62 19.18 5.09
N TYR A 88 -17.50 18.35 5.65
CA TYR A 88 -18.36 17.47 4.85
C TYR A 88 -19.45 18.23 4.10
N LEU A 89 -20.07 19.23 4.72
CA LEU A 89 -21.08 20.07 4.06
C LEU A 89 -20.48 20.85 2.88
N GLU A 90 -19.26 21.37 3.02
CA GLU A 90 -18.54 22.00 1.92
C GLU A 90 -18.29 21.01 0.78
N ASN A 91 -17.81 19.79 1.07
CA ASN A 91 -17.59 18.76 0.06
C ASN A 91 -18.87 18.31 -0.65
N VAL A 92 -20.00 18.25 0.07
CA VAL A 92 -21.34 17.98 -0.50
C VAL A 92 -21.73 19.09 -1.45
N ARG A 93 -21.60 20.35 -1.05
CA ARG A 93 -21.89 21.52 -1.89
C ARG A 93 -21.03 21.55 -3.14
N LEU A 94 -19.73 21.28 -3.02
CA LEU A 94 -18.82 21.20 -4.15
C LEU A 94 -19.24 20.08 -5.12
N SER A 95 -19.64 18.91 -4.63
CA SER A 95 -20.14 17.85 -5.51
C SER A 95 -21.44 18.24 -6.23
N GLY A 96 -22.36 18.94 -5.53
CA GLY A 96 -23.57 19.50 -6.14
C GLY A 96 -23.26 20.56 -7.20
N GLN A 97 -22.30 21.45 -6.92
CA GLN A 97 -21.81 22.46 -7.86
C GLN A 97 -21.24 21.80 -9.12
N THR A 98 -20.31 20.86 -8.94
CA THR A 98 -19.71 20.12 -10.04
C THR A 98 -20.77 19.45 -10.90
N ARG A 99 -21.79 18.84 -10.28
CA ARG A 99 -22.92 18.24 -11.00
C ARG A 99 -23.73 19.27 -11.80
N ALA A 100 -23.96 20.46 -11.26
CA ALA A 100 -24.71 21.50 -11.95
C ALA A 100 -23.94 22.13 -13.13
N GLU A 101 -22.61 22.22 -13.02
CA GLU A 101 -21.79 22.99 -13.95
C GLU A 101 -21.12 22.15 -15.04
N MET A 102 -20.90 20.85 -14.81
CA MET A 102 -20.22 19.96 -15.76
C MET A 102 -21.18 19.40 -16.83
N PRO A 103 -20.75 19.25 -18.10
CA PRO A 103 -21.63 18.88 -19.21
C PRO A 103 -22.19 17.44 -19.12
N TRP A 104 -21.67 16.62 -18.20
CA TRP A 104 -22.15 15.27 -17.92
C TRP A 104 -22.94 15.13 -16.62
N GLY A 105 -23.15 16.22 -15.86
CA GLY A 105 -23.80 16.15 -14.55
C GLY A 105 -25.21 15.54 -14.58
N ASP A 106 -25.97 15.80 -15.65
CA ASP A 106 -27.30 15.22 -15.90
C ASP A 106 -27.24 13.83 -16.54
N LYS A 107 -26.09 13.42 -17.09
CA LYS A 107 -25.87 12.11 -17.72
C LYS A 107 -25.47 11.05 -16.71
N VAL A 108 -24.81 11.45 -15.62
CA VAL A 108 -24.40 10.53 -14.55
C VAL A 108 -25.63 10.12 -13.72
N PRO A 109 -25.95 8.81 -13.64
CA PRO A 109 -27.03 8.31 -12.80
C PRO A 109 -26.83 8.66 -11.32
N ASN A 110 -27.93 8.86 -10.57
CA ASN A 110 -27.85 9.16 -9.12
C ASN A 110 -27.10 8.08 -8.34
N GLU A 111 -27.26 6.81 -8.73
CA GLU A 111 -26.52 5.70 -8.16
C GLU A 111 -25.01 5.84 -8.37
N LEU A 112 -24.56 6.10 -9.59
CA LEU A 112 -23.13 6.26 -9.82
C LEU A 112 -22.59 7.51 -9.12
N PHE A 113 -23.37 8.59 -9.11
CA PHE A 113 -22.98 9.81 -8.44
C PHE A 113 -22.80 9.60 -6.92
N ARG A 114 -23.75 8.95 -6.24
CA ARG A 114 -23.68 8.76 -4.78
C ARG A 114 -22.56 7.82 -4.35
N HIS A 115 -22.21 6.82 -5.16
CA HIS A 115 -21.20 5.81 -4.80
C HIS A 115 -19.79 6.13 -5.30
N PHE A 116 -19.66 6.89 -6.40
CA PHE A 116 -18.38 7.06 -7.11
C PHE A 116 -18.00 8.51 -7.41
N VAL A 117 -18.80 9.50 -6.98
CA VAL A 117 -18.47 10.93 -7.06
C VAL A 117 -18.54 11.60 -5.69
N LEU A 118 -19.68 11.44 -5.00
CA LEU A 118 -19.94 12.07 -3.70
C LEU A 118 -18.88 11.70 -2.63
N PRO A 119 -18.46 10.43 -2.46
CA PRO A 119 -17.50 10.05 -1.43
C PRO A 119 -16.15 10.73 -1.61
N ILE A 120 -15.62 11.26 -0.52
CA ILE A 120 -14.32 11.94 -0.49
C ILE A 120 -13.20 10.89 -0.46
N ARG A 121 -13.30 9.94 0.49
CA ARG A 121 -12.34 8.85 0.68
C ARG A 121 -12.27 7.93 -0.54
N VAL A 122 -11.05 7.49 -0.86
CA VAL A 122 -10.75 6.50 -1.89
C VAL A 122 -10.09 5.25 -1.29
N ASN A 123 -9.09 5.44 -0.43
CA ASN A 123 -8.28 4.40 0.20
C ASN A 123 -8.06 4.75 1.70
N ASN A 124 -6.86 4.52 2.23
CA ASN A 124 -6.46 4.83 3.60
C ASN A 124 -5.76 6.19 3.76
N GLU A 125 -5.91 7.09 2.79
CA GLU A 125 -5.34 8.44 2.83
C GLU A 125 -6.00 9.33 3.90
N ASN A 126 -5.32 10.42 4.22
CA ASN A 126 -5.94 11.49 5.00
C ASN A 126 -6.79 12.35 4.05
N LEU A 127 -7.97 12.78 4.50
CA LEU A 127 -8.81 13.69 3.73
C LEU A 127 -8.25 15.11 3.79
N ASP A 128 -8.34 15.83 2.67
CA ASP A 128 -7.87 17.19 2.51
C ASP A 128 -8.80 18.01 1.59
N ASP A 129 -8.40 19.23 1.25
CA ASP A 129 -9.18 20.16 0.41
C ASP A 129 -9.05 19.91 -1.10
N SER A 130 -8.56 18.74 -1.52
CA SER A 130 -8.27 18.42 -2.93
C SER A 130 -9.46 18.66 -3.85
N ARG A 131 -10.69 18.30 -3.47
CA ARG A 131 -11.90 18.50 -4.31
C ARG A 131 -12.05 19.95 -4.77
N ARG A 132 -11.86 20.92 -3.86
CA ARG A 132 -11.98 22.35 -4.14
C ARG A 132 -10.86 22.83 -5.06
N VAL A 133 -9.62 22.43 -4.76
CA VAL A 133 -8.43 22.84 -5.51
C VAL A 133 -8.47 22.26 -6.92
N PHE A 134 -8.72 20.96 -7.05
CA PHE A 134 -8.69 20.25 -8.33
C PHE A 134 -9.81 20.70 -9.24
N TYR A 135 -11.02 20.94 -8.72
CA TYR A 135 -12.11 21.50 -9.51
C TYR A 135 -11.72 22.85 -10.11
N GLY A 136 -11.09 23.73 -9.32
CA GLY A 136 -10.60 25.04 -9.78
C GLY A 136 -9.56 24.95 -10.90
N GLU A 137 -8.69 23.93 -10.89
CA GLU A 137 -7.68 23.74 -11.93
C GLU A 137 -8.21 23.00 -13.18
N LEU A 138 -9.16 22.08 -13.01
CA LEU A 138 -9.59 21.16 -14.07
C LEU A 138 -10.85 21.61 -14.81
N LYS A 139 -11.79 22.28 -14.16
CA LYS A 139 -13.10 22.66 -14.73
C LYS A 139 -12.97 23.27 -16.13
N ASP A 140 -12.12 24.27 -16.28
CA ASP A 140 -11.99 25.00 -17.54
C ASP A 140 -11.24 24.22 -18.62
N ARG A 141 -10.41 23.25 -18.24
CA ARG A 141 -9.74 22.33 -19.17
C ARG A 141 -10.72 21.34 -19.79
N VAL A 142 -11.71 20.88 -19.01
CA VAL A 142 -12.55 19.73 -19.40
C VAL A 142 -13.98 20.09 -19.83
N LYS A 143 -14.50 21.28 -19.49
CA LYS A 143 -15.91 21.66 -19.73
C LYS A 143 -16.40 21.63 -21.19
N HIS A 144 -15.48 21.56 -22.15
CA HIS A 144 -15.79 21.51 -23.59
C HIS A 144 -15.46 20.15 -24.23
N LEU A 145 -15.02 19.18 -23.44
CA LEU A 145 -14.62 17.85 -23.90
C LEU A 145 -15.77 16.85 -23.78
N SER A 146 -15.67 15.75 -24.53
CA SER A 146 -16.46 14.56 -24.25
C SER A 146 -16.03 13.96 -22.90
N MET A 147 -16.85 13.09 -22.29
CA MET A 147 -16.48 12.47 -21.01
C MET A 147 -15.22 11.61 -21.14
N LYS A 148 -15.05 10.93 -22.28
CA LYS A 148 -13.85 10.13 -22.59
C LYS A 148 -12.60 10.98 -22.71
N ASP A 149 -12.69 12.08 -23.47
CA ASP A 149 -11.56 13.00 -23.64
C ASP A 149 -11.25 13.74 -22.34
N ALA A 150 -12.26 14.03 -21.52
CA ALA A 150 -12.10 14.60 -20.18
C ALA A 150 -11.35 13.65 -19.25
N ILE A 151 -11.62 12.34 -19.28
CA ILE A 151 -10.86 11.35 -18.50
C ILE A 151 -9.37 11.39 -18.88
N LEU A 152 -9.06 11.38 -20.18
CA LEU A 152 -7.69 11.46 -20.68
C LEU A 152 -7.02 12.78 -20.29
N GLU A 153 -7.72 13.90 -20.45
CA GLU A 153 -7.22 15.23 -20.08
C GLU A 153 -6.95 15.36 -18.57
N VAL A 154 -7.83 14.82 -17.72
CA VAL A 154 -7.59 14.78 -16.27
C VAL A 154 -6.35 13.96 -15.96
N ASN A 155 -6.12 12.84 -16.65
CA ASN A 155 -4.93 12.02 -16.40
C ASN A 155 -3.63 12.69 -16.86
N HIS A 156 -3.66 13.41 -17.98
CA HIS A 156 -2.55 14.29 -18.40
C HIS A 156 -2.26 15.38 -17.35
N TRP A 157 -3.30 16.04 -16.81
CA TRP A 157 -3.11 16.97 -15.69
C TRP A 157 -2.54 16.26 -14.45
N CYS A 158 -2.91 15.00 -14.19
CA CYS A 158 -2.34 14.26 -13.08
C CYS A 158 -0.83 14.03 -13.25
N HIS A 159 -0.40 13.70 -14.48
CA HIS A 159 1.01 13.56 -14.82
C HIS A 159 1.79 14.88 -14.69
N GLU A 160 1.18 16.05 -14.90
CA GLU A 160 1.80 17.36 -14.59
C GLU A 160 2.19 17.50 -13.10
N LYS A 161 1.60 16.70 -12.21
CA LYS A 161 1.71 16.86 -10.76
C LYS A 161 2.50 15.73 -10.09
N VAL A 162 2.27 14.49 -10.46
CA VAL A 162 2.75 13.30 -9.73
C VAL A 162 3.35 12.28 -10.70
N VAL A 163 4.41 11.60 -10.26
CA VAL A 163 5.03 10.47 -10.96
C VAL A 163 5.33 9.34 -9.97
N TYR A 164 5.48 8.13 -10.47
CA TYR A 164 5.74 6.96 -9.64
C TYR A 164 7.08 7.01 -8.91
N ARG A 165 7.07 6.74 -7.60
CA ARG A 165 8.25 6.39 -6.80
C ARG A 165 7.86 5.48 -5.62
N PRO A 166 8.58 4.37 -5.38
CA PRO A 166 8.29 3.49 -4.25
C PRO A 166 8.49 4.22 -2.91
N SER A 167 7.65 3.88 -1.92
CA SER A 167 7.70 4.41 -0.56
C SER A 167 6.95 3.48 0.41
N ASP A 168 6.89 3.82 1.70
CA ASP A 168 6.13 3.06 2.69
C ASP A 168 4.63 2.90 2.35
N ALA A 169 3.95 2.00 3.06
CA ALA A 169 2.57 1.62 2.77
C ALA A 169 1.50 2.68 3.14
N ARG A 170 1.81 3.77 3.85
CA ARG A 170 0.82 4.83 4.16
C ARG A 170 0.45 5.56 2.87
N THR A 171 -0.82 5.72 2.52
CA THR A 171 -1.20 6.52 1.34
C THR A 171 -1.21 8.01 1.69
N SER A 172 -0.43 8.82 0.97
CA SER A 172 -0.51 10.29 1.05
C SER A 172 -1.86 10.83 0.57
N SER A 173 -2.33 11.93 1.16
CA SER A 173 -3.51 12.65 0.66
C SER A 173 -3.24 13.25 -0.73
N PRO A 174 -4.27 13.55 -1.54
CA PRO A 174 -4.04 14.05 -2.89
C PRO A 174 -3.23 15.36 -2.94
N LEU A 175 -3.44 16.32 -2.02
CA LEU A 175 -2.62 17.54 -1.96
C LEU A 175 -1.20 17.28 -1.42
N ALA A 176 -1.02 16.29 -0.53
CA ALA A 176 0.30 15.87 -0.09
C ALA A 176 1.12 15.25 -1.25
N SER A 177 0.45 14.52 -2.16
CA SER A 177 1.05 14.02 -3.40
C SER A 177 1.47 15.16 -4.33
N VAL A 178 0.65 16.21 -4.52
CA VAL A 178 1.07 17.43 -5.27
C VAL A 178 2.32 18.05 -4.64
N LYS A 179 2.32 18.20 -3.31
CA LYS A 179 3.42 18.83 -2.56
C LYS A 179 4.74 18.05 -2.64
N THR A 180 4.65 16.74 -2.83
CA THR A 180 5.80 15.83 -2.93
C THR A 180 6.29 15.66 -4.38
N ALA A 181 5.37 15.78 -5.34
CA ALA A 181 5.50 15.55 -6.77
C ALA A 181 5.76 14.09 -7.18
N TYR A 182 5.53 13.13 -6.29
CA TYR A 182 5.57 11.69 -6.57
C TYR A 182 4.72 10.89 -5.57
N GLY A 183 4.38 9.65 -5.92
CA GLY A 183 3.66 8.69 -5.08
C GLY A 183 3.87 7.24 -5.56
N ARG A 184 3.49 6.23 -4.77
CA ARG A 184 3.37 4.86 -5.28
C ARG A 184 2.00 4.68 -5.96
N CYS A 185 1.76 3.52 -6.58
CA CYS A 185 0.52 3.22 -7.31
C CYS A 185 -0.77 3.50 -6.49
N GLY A 186 -0.74 3.32 -5.17
CA GLY A 186 -1.88 3.65 -4.29
C GLY A 186 -2.16 5.16 -4.17
N GLU A 187 -1.12 5.97 -4.03
CA GLU A 187 -1.20 7.44 -4.03
C GLU A 187 -1.63 7.97 -5.38
N GLU A 188 -1.05 7.46 -6.47
CA GLU A 188 -1.37 7.90 -7.82
C GLU A 188 -2.83 7.61 -8.18
N SER A 189 -3.30 6.38 -7.90
CA SER A 189 -4.70 6.03 -8.16
C SER A 189 -5.69 6.75 -7.22
N THR A 190 -5.32 7.00 -5.96
CA THR A 190 -6.10 7.86 -5.04
C THR A 190 -6.20 9.29 -5.58
N PHE A 191 -5.07 9.84 -6.05
CA PHE A 191 -4.97 11.16 -6.63
C PHE A 191 -5.83 11.31 -7.89
N ALA A 192 -5.70 10.38 -8.84
CA ALA A 192 -6.46 10.39 -10.08
C ALA A 192 -7.97 10.20 -9.86
N VAL A 193 -8.38 9.34 -8.92
CA VAL A 193 -9.80 9.22 -8.53
C VAL A 193 -10.31 10.55 -7.95
N ALA A 194 -9.56 11.19 -7.05
CA ALA A 194 -9.95 12.48 -6.47
C ALA A 194 -10.09 13.57 -7.56
N ALA A 195 -9.17 13.60 -8.53
CA ALA A 195 -9.21 14.53 -9.67
C ALA A 195 -10.44 14.31 -10.56
N LEU A 196 -10.72 13.07 -10.96
CA LEU A 196 -11.90 12.72 -11.76
C LEU A 196 -13.21 13.05 -11.03
N ARG A 197 -13.28 12.72 -9.73
CA ARG A 197 -14.45 13.03 -8.89
C ARG A 197 -14.66 14.53 -8.71
N SER A 198 -13.59 15.32 -8.65
CA SER A 198 -13.72 16.79 -8.52
C SER A 198 -14.45 17.42 -9.71
N VAL A 199 -14.32 16.84 -10.91
CA VAL A 199 -15.05 17.25 -12.12
C VAL A 199 -16.27 16.36 -12.39
N GLY A 200 -16.69 15.54 -11.43
CA GLY A 200 -17.99 14.86 -11.47
C GLY A 200 -18.03 13.63 -12.35
N ILE A 201 -16.87 13.09 -12.72
CA ILE A 201 -16.75 11.82 -13.43
C ILE A 201 -16.74 10.70 -12.38
N PRO A 202 -17.67 9.71 -12.44
CA PRO A 202 -17.65 8.57 -11.54
C PRO A 202 -16.35 7.79 -11.71
N ALA A 203 -15.60 7.62 -10.61
CA ALA A 203 -14.31 6.95 -10.64
C ALA A 203 -14.10 6.07 -9.40
N ARG A 204 -13.37 4.97 -9.58
CA ARG A 204 -13.03 4.01 -8.53
C ARG A 204 -11.58 3.53 -8.67
N GLN A 205 -10.91 3.35 -7.53
CA GLN A 205 -9.62 2.67 -7.49
C GLN A 205 -9.86 1.17 -7.63
N VAL A 206 -9.14 0.55 -8.54
CA VAL A 206 -9.12 -0.91 -8.73
C VAL A 206 -7.81 -1.43 -8.21
N TYR A 207 -7.87 -2.58 -7.54
CA TYR A 207 -6.72 -3.21 -6.92
C TYR A 207 -6.62 -4.67 -7.31
N THR A 208 -5.40 -5.13 -7.54
CA THR A 208 -5.03 -6.55 -7.47
C THR A 208 -4.23 -6.75 -6.19
N PRO A 209 -4.80 -7.41 -5.16
CA PRO A 209 -4.14 -7.54 -3.86
C PRO A 209 -2.76 -8.16 -3.94
N ARG A 210 -2.64 -9.19 -4.79
CA ARG A 210 -1.39 -9.84 -5.13
C ARG A 210 -1.49 -10.47 -6.51
N TRP A 211 -0.42 -10.38 -7.30
CA TRP A 211 -0.31 -11.11 -8.56
C TRP A 211 -0.06 -12.60 -8.32
N ALA A 212 -0.61 -13.47 -9.18
CA ALA A 212 -0.29 -14.91 -9.12
C ALA A 212 1.01 -15.25 -9.86
N HIS A 213 1.36 -14.47 -10.88
CA HIS A 213 2.46 -14.75 -11.80
C HIS A 213 3.77 -14.03 -11.44
N THR A 214 3.74 -13.05 -10.53
CA THR A 214 4.91 -12.32 -10.02
C THR A 214 4.66 -11.90 -8.58
N ASP A 215 5.70 -11.58 -7.81
CA ASP A 215 5.55 -11.06 -6.45
C ASP A 215 5.34 -9.54 -6.49
N ASP A 216 4.14 -9.08 -6.10
CA ASP A 216 3.70 -7.67 -5.92
C ASP A 216 2.19 -7.58 -5.79
N ASN A 217 1.71 -6.35 -5.60
CA ASN A 217 0.38 -5.87 -5.92
C ASN A 217 0.42 -4.78 -7.01
N HIS A 218 -0.74 -4.25 -7.40
CA HIS A 218 -0.82 -3.01 -8.18
C HIS A 218 -2.20 -2.34 -8.02
N ALA A 219 -2.25 -1.02 -8.20
CA ALA A 219 -3.47 -0.22 -8.11
C ALA A 219 -3.58 0.72 -9.30
N TRP A 220 -4.77 0.84 -9.90
CA TRP A 220 -5.06 1.74 -11.01
C TRP A 220 -6.50 2.29 -10.90
N VAL A 221 -7.00 2.95 -11.93
CA VAL A 221 -8.31 3.64 -11.89
C VAL A 221 -9.25 3.13 -12.98
N GLU A 222 -10.51 2.94 -12.61
CA GLU A 222 -11.63 2.89 -13.54
C GLU A 222 -12.45 4.17 -13.46
N ALA A 223 -12.81 4.71 -14.62
CA ALA A 223 -13.64 5.89 -14.80
C ALA A 223 -14.82 5.57 -15.71
N TRP A 224 -16.00 6.06 -15.35
CA TRP A 224 -17.22 5.81 -16.10
C TRP A 224 -17.44 6.89 -17.16
N ALA A 225 -17.71 6.48 -18.40
CA ALA A 225 -18.11 7.36 -19.48
C ALA A 225 -19.23 6.75 -20.30
N ASP A 226 -20.34 7.49 -20.45
CA ASP A 226 -21.42 7.21 -21.39
C ASP A 226 -21.95 5.75 -21.33
N GLY A 227 -22.14 5.22 -20.12
CA GLY A 227 -22.72 3.88 -19.90
C GLY A 227 -21.72 2.76 -19.66
N GLN A 228 -20.41 3.03 -19.72
CA GLN A 228 -19.36 2.01 -19.60
C GLN A 228 -18.23 2.45 -18.66
N TRP A 229 -17.64 1.48 -17.95
CA TRP A 229 -16.40 1.67 -17.22
C TRP A 229 -15.20 1.48 -18.15
N TYR A 230 -14.20 2.35 -18.00
CA TYR A 230 -12.92 2.32 -18.71
C TYR A 230 -11.79 2.38 -17.69
N PHE A 231 -10.73 1.62 -17.89
CA PHE A 231 -9.54 1.73 -17.05
C PHE A 231 -8.49 2.66 -17.67
N ILE A 232 -7.69 3.27 -16.79
CA ILE A 232 -6.50 4.07 -17.11
C ILE A 232 -5.39 3.79 -16.09
N GLY A 233 -4.13 3.94 -16.50
CA GLY A 233 -3.02 4.12 -15.56
C GLY A 233 -3.16 5.45 -14.82
N ALA A 234 -2.78 5.49 -13.55
CA ALA A 234 -2.99 6.67 -12.71
C ALA A 234 -1.75 7.56 -12.77
N CYS A 235 -1.90 8.81 -13.22
CA CYS A 235 -0.77 9.70 -13.53
C CYS A 235 0.10 9.19 -14.70
N GLU A 236 -0.37 8.19 -15.44
CA GLU A 236 0.31 7.56 -16.57
C GLU A 236 -0.58 7.66 -17.82
N PRO A 237 -0.63 8.83 -18.47
CA PRO A 237 -1.56 9.06 -19.57
C PRO A 237 -1.19 8.24 -20.81
N GLU A 238 -2.19 7.53 -21.30
CA GLU A 238 -2.16 6.81 -22.58
C GLU A 238 -3.04 7.54 -23.61
N PRO A 239 -2.78 7.39 -24.93
CA PRO A 239 -3.53 8.12 -25.96
C PRO A 239 -5.01 7.75 -26.05
N VAL A 240 -5.40 6.60 -25.48
CA VAL A 240 -6.75 6.05 -25.51
C VAL A 240 -7.08 5.36 -24.18
N LEU A 241 -8.37 5.26 -23.87
CA LEU A 241 -8.87 4.51 -22.71
C LEU A 241 -8.66 3.00 -22.88
N ASN A 242 -8.68 2.26 -21.76
CA ASN A 242 -8.40 0.81 -21.71
C ASN A 242 -7.00 0.43 -22.21
N LEU A 243 -6.05 1.34 -22.07
CA LEU A 243 -4.64 1.10 -22.32
C LEU A 243 -3.84 1.52 -21.09
N GLY A 244 -2.89 0.67 -20.74
CA GLY A 244 -1.88 0.89 -19.71
C GLY A 244 -0.79 -0.17 -19.88
N TRP A 245 0.36 0.04 -19.25
CA TRP A 245 1.43 -0.95 -19.26
C TRP A 245 1.00 -2.28 -18.60
N PHE A 246 0.02 -2.22 -17.69
CA PHE A 246 -0.47 -3.34 -16.92
C PHE A 246 -1.52 -4.21 -17.63
N ASN A 247 -1.92 -3.94 -18.88
CA ASN A 247 -2.89 -4.79 -19.60
C ASN A 247 -2.46 -6.27 -19.60
N ALA A 248 -1.17 -6.54 -19.88
CA ALA A 248 -0.58 -7.88 -19.88
C ALA A 248 -0.66 -8.56 -18.50
N PRO A 249 -0.07 -8.02 -17.42
CA PRO A 249 -0.16 -8.63 -16.09
C PRO A 249 -1.60 -8.69 -15.56
N ALA A 250 -2.45 -7.69 -15.81
CA ALA A 250 -3.87 -7.70 -15.40
C ALA A 250 -4.65 -8.86 -16.05
N SER A 251 -4.36 -9.20 -17.31
CA SER A 251 -4.96 -10.36 -17.98
C SER A 251 -4.60 -11.70 -17.32
N ARG A 252 -3.59 -11.70 -16.45
CA ARG A 252 -3.09 -12.83 -15.67
C ARG A 252 -3.44 -12.73 -14.18
N GLY A 253 -4.28 -11.77 -13.80
CA GLY A 253 -4.75 -11.58 -12.44
C GLY A 253 -5.74 -12.67 -12.02
N MET A 254 -5.63 -13.11 -10.77
CA MET A 254 -6.62 -14.03 -10.19
C MET A 254 -7.84 -13.28 -9.64
N LEU A 255 -7.65 -12.06 -9.15
CA LEU A 255 -8.72 -11.23 -8.64
C LEU A 255 -8.36 -9.74 -8.77
N MET A 256 -9.27 -8.97 -9.38
CA MET A 256 -9.26 -7.52 -9.39
C MET A 256 -10.57 -7.04 -8.77
N HIS A 257 -10.48 -6.14 -7.81
CA HIS A 257 -11.62 -5.72 -7.01
C HIS A 257 -11.56 -4.24 -6.65
N THR A 258 -12.67 -3.74 -6.13
CA THR A 258 -12.80 -2.37 -5.64
C THR A 258 -13.74 -2.32 -4.45
N LYS A 259 -13.49 -1.38 -3.53
CA LYS A 259 -14.35 -1.10 -2.39
C LYS A 259 -15.25 0.08 -2.75
N VAL A 260 -16.55 -0.16 -2.81
CA VAL A 260 -17.57 0.84 -3.13
C VAL A 260 -18.21 1.36 -1.85
N PHE A 261 -18.20 2.66 -1.66
CA PHE A 261 -18.71 3.29 -0.44
C PHE A 261 -20.24 3.08 -0.29
N GLY A 262 -20.69 2.56 0.86
CA GLY A 262 -22.10 2.24 1.11
C GLY A 262 -22.59 0.88 0.58
N ARG A 263 -23.91 0.66 0.60
CA ARG A 263 -24.61 -0.56 0.15
C ARG A 263 -24.81 -0.55 -1.37
N TYR A 264 -23.79 -0.92 -2.12
CA TYR A 264 -23.84 -0.90 -3.58
C TYR A 264 -24.37 -2.23 -4.12
N ASN A 265 -25.37 -2.19 -5.00
CA ASN A 265 -26.02 -3.36 -5.57
C ASN A 265 -25.91 -3.41 -7.11
N GLY A 266 -24.72 -3.07 -7.62
CA GLY A 266 -24.39 -3.14 -9.04
C GLY A 266 -24.41 -4.57 -9.61
N PRO A 267 -24.19 -4.70 -10.92
CA PRO A 267 -24.19 -5.99 -11.62
C PRO A 267 -23.00 -6.90 -11.25
N GLU A 268 -21.91 -6.35 -10.71
CA GLU A 268 -20.72 -7.10 -10.34
C GLU A 268 -20.95 -8.10 -9.18
N GLU A 269 -20.16 -9.18 -9.12
CA GLU A 269 -20.23 -10.10 -7.98
C GLU A 269 -19.81 -9.38 -6.69
N ILE A 270 -20.74 -9.29 -5.72
CA ILE A 270 -20.44 -8.84 -4.36
C ILE A 270 -19.62 -9.93 -3.66
N MET A 271 -18.40 -9.57 -3.27
CA MET A 271 -17.49 -10.45 -2.54
C MET A 271 -17.70 -10.35 -1.03
N LEU A 272 -17.89 -9.12 -0.55
CA LEU A 272 -18.09 -8.80 0.86
C LEU A 272 -18.97 -7.56 0.96
N GLU A 273 -19.95 -7.59 1.85
CA GLU A 273 -20.72 -6.39 2.21
C GLU A 273 -20.47 -6.07 3.69
N THR A 274 -20.07 -4.83 3.97
CA THR A 274 -19.82 -4.33 5.32
C THR A 274 -20.76 -3.17 5.64
N PRO A 275 -20.82 -2.69 6.89
CA PRO A 275 -21.57 -1.47 7.23
C PRO A 275 -21.03 -0.18 6.59
N ASN A 276 -19.79 -0.17 6.07
CA ASN A 276 -19.18 1.03 5.48
C ASN A 276 -19.10 0.98 3.95
N TYR A 277 -18.88 -0.21 3.39
CA TYR A 277 -18.62 -0.40 1.98
C TYR A 277 -19.04 -1.78 1.49
N THR A 278 -19.24 -1.87 0.18
CA THR A 278 -19.45 -3.13 -0.56
C THR A 278 -18.23 -3.40 -1.44
N GLU A 279 -17.65 -4.58 -1.31
CA GLU A 279 -16.54 -5.03 -2.13
C GLU A 279 -17.05 -5.82 -3.33
N ILE A 280 -16.66 -5.41 -4.53
CA ILE A 280 -17.11 -6.02 -5.77
C ILE A 280 -15.95 -6.52 -6.61
N ASN A 281 -16.21 -7.59 -7.35
CA ASN A 281 -15.28 -8.23 -8.26
C ASN A 281 -15.39 -7.60 -9.66
N VAL A 282 -14.29 -7.05 -10.16
CA VAL A 282 -14.21 -6.42 -11.49
C VAL A 282 -13.27 -7.17 -12.43
N THR A 283 -12.89 -8.41 -12.08
CA THR A 283 -11.90 -9.21 -12.80
C THR A 283 -12.25 -9.42 -14.28
N GLU A 284 -13.54 -9.53 -14.60
CA GLU A 284 -14.02 -9.76 -15.96
C GLU A 284 -13.71 -8.63 -16.95
N ASN A 285 -13.43 -7.42 -16.46
CA ASN A 285 -13.00 -6.30 -17.30
C ASN A 285 -11.58 -6.50 -17.88
N TYR A 286 -10.79 -7.40 -17.30
CA TYR A 286 -9.37 -7.53 -17.60
C TYR A 286 -8.95 -8.94 -18.04
N ALA A 287 -9.60 -9.98 -17.50
CA ALA A 287 -9.19 -11.37 -17.68
C ALA A 287 -10.38 -12.32 -17.86
N PRO A 288 -10.22 -13.42 -18.61
CA PRO A 288 -11.22 -14.49 -18.62
C PRO A 288 -11.39 -15.08 -17.22
N THR A 289 -12.65 -15.15 -16.76
CA THR A 289 -12.99 -15.67 -15.44
C THR A 289 -13.67 -17.04 -15.49
N ALA A 290 -13.73 -17.70 -14.35
CA ALA A 290 -14.55 -18.88 -14.11
C ALA A 290 -15.06 -18.87 -12.67
N LYS A 291 -16.28 -19.39 -12.47
CA LYS A 291 -16.87 -19.57 -11.14
C LYS A 291 -16.59 -20.99 -10.63
N ALA A 292 -16.24 -21.11 -9.35
CA ALA A 292 -16.11 -22.39 -8.67
C ALA A 292 -16.89 -22.38 -7.34
N ILE A 293 -17.42 -23.55 -6.97
CA ILE A 293 -18.14 -23.80 -5.72
C ILE A 293 -17.27 -24.68 -4.81
N VAL A 294 -17.12 -24.28 -3.55
CA VAL A 294 -16.42 -25.02 -2.51
C VAL A 294 -17.46 -25.53 -1.52
N THR A 295 -17.47 -26.84 -1.26
CA THR A 295 -18.29 -27.48 -0.22
C THR A 295 -17.39 -27.90 0.93
N VAL A 296 -17.61 -27.34 2.12
CA VAL A 296 -16.85 -27.61 3.34
C VAL A 296 -17.57 -28.63 4.20
N THR A 297 -16.86 -29.68 4.60
CA THR A 297 -17.41 -30.78 5.42
C THR A 297 -16.52 -31.11 6.61
N ASP A 298 -17.11 -31.74 7.63
CA ASP A 298 -16.36 -32.41 8.69
C ASP A 298 -15.78 -33.74 8.19
N VAL A 299 -14.98 -34.40 9.03
CA VAL A 299 -14.39 -35.73 8.72
C VAL A 299 -15.42 -36.85 8.53
N SER A 300 -16.68 -36.63 8.92
CA SER A 300 -17.80 -37.58 8.73
C SER A 300 -18.57 -37.29 7.44
N GLY A 301 -18.23 -36.24 6.70
CA GLY A 301 -18.89 -35.80 5.48
C GLY A 301 -20.11 -34.90 5.70
N ASN A 302 -20.35 -34.42 6.92
CA ASN A 302 -21.45 -33.48 7.18
C ASN A 302 -21.05 -32.06 6.74
N PRO A 303 -21.95 -31.31 6.07
CA PRO A 303 -21.68 -29.92 5.69
C PRO A 303 -21.52 -29.03 6.92
N ILE A 304 -20.58 -28.08 6.86
CA ILE A 304 -20.34 -27.11 7.93
C ILE A 304 -20.84 -25.74 7.49
N SER A 305 -21.90 -25.26 8.14
CA SER A 305 -22.41 -23.92 7.92
C SER A 305 -21.58 -22.87 8.66
N GLY A 306 -21.39 -21.69 8.06
CA GLY A 306 -20.62 -20.59 8.64
C GLY A 306 -19.10 -20.83 8.71
N ALA A 307 -18.57 -21.87 8.06
CA ALA A 307 -17.13 -22.09 7.95
C ALA A 307 -16.51 -20.93 7.17
N ARG A 308 -15.39 -20.40 7.67
CA ARG A 308 -14.61 -19.38 6.98
C ARG A 308 -13.81 -20.04 5.87
N VAL A 309 -13.90 -19.51 4.64
CA VAL A 309 -13.16 -19.96 3.47
C VAL A 309 -12.34 -18.81 2.90
N ASP A 310 -11.02 -18.93 2.98
CA ASP A 310 -10.04 -17.98 2.46
C ASP A 310 -9.49 -18.51 1.12
N PHE A 311 -9.65 -17.70 0.06
CA PHE A 311 -9.07 -17.94 -1.25
C PHE A 311 -7.72 -17.21 -1.31
N LYS A 312 -6.65 -17.96 -1.56
CA LYS A 312 -5.28 -17.48 -1.37
C LYS A 312 -4.43 -17.62 -2.63
N VAL A 313 -3.62 -16.60 -2.88
CA VAL A 313 -2.65 -16.54 -3.99
C VAL A 313 -1.24 -16.65 -3.42
N TYR A 314 -0.37 -17.42 -4.08
CA TYR A 314 1.04 -17.44 -3.72
C TYR A 314 1.70 -16.12 -4.13
N ASN A 315 2.27 -15.40 -3.16
CA ASN A 315 3.02 -14.17 -3.37
C ASN A 315 3.96 -13.92 -2.18
N TYR A 316 5.19 -13.45 -2.40
CA TYR A 316 6.21 -13.26 -1.36
C TYR A 316 6.39 -14.48 -0.44
N ALA A 317 6.45 -15.67 -1.05
CA ALA A 317 6.56 -16.94 -0.32
C ALA A 317 5.49 -17.14 0.77
N GLU A 318 4.32 -16.52 0.60
CA GLU A 318 3.13 -16.63 1.42
C GLU A 318 1.94 -17.05 0.55
N PHE A 319 0.95 -17.72 1.14
CA PHE A 319 -0.39 -17.83 0.56
C PHE A 319 -1.30 -16.71 1.09
N TYR A 320 -1.17 -15.53 0.48
CA TYR A 320 -1.90 -14.31 0.83
C TYR A 320 -3.39 -14.43 0.52
N THR A 321 -4.25 -14.07 1.48
CA THR A 321 -5.71 -14.10 1.30
C THR A 321 -6.17 -12.96 0.39
N VAL A 322 -6.74 -13.29 -0.77
CA VAL A 322 -7.32 -12.29 -1.69
C VAL A 322 -8.84 -12.17 -1.56
N ALA A 323 -9.52 -13.19 -1.02
CA ALA A 323 -10.93 -13.12 -0.70
C ALA A 323 -11.26 -14.03 0.49
N THR A 324 -12.16 -13.57 1.37
CA THR A 324 -12.74 -14.35 2.46
C THR A 324 -14.23 -14.43 2.26
N LYS A 325 -14.79 -15.63 2.31
CA LYS A 325 -16.24 -15.87 2.31
C LYS A 325 -16.63 -16.89 3.38
N TYR A 326 -17.92 -17.03 3.64
CA TYR A 326 -18.46 -17.95 4.63
C TYR A 326 -19.47 -18.91 3.99
N THR A 327 -19.48 -20.16 4.43
CA THR A 327 -20.39 -21.18 3.88
C THR A 327 -21.84 -20.97 4.31
N ASP A 328 -22.77 -21.29 3.43
CA ASP A 328 -24.21 -21.29 3.69
C ASP A 328 -24.65 -22.52 4.52
N ALA A 329 -25.96 -22.76 4.59
CA ALA A 329 -26.53 -23.90 5.33
C ALA A 329 -26.14 -25.27 4.75
N ASP A 330 -25.82 -25.34 3.46
CA ASP A 330 -25.40 -26.55 2.75
C ASP A 330 -23.86 -26.73 2.80
N GLY A 331 -23.17 -25.88 3.55
CA GLY A 331 -21.72 -25.88 3.63
C GLY A 331 -21.04 -25.36 2.36
N GLN A 332 -21.75 -24.61 1.52
CA GLN A 332 -21.27 -24.16 0.22
C GLN A 332 -20.90 -22.68 0.19
N VAL A 333 -19.91 -22.36 -0.64
CA VAL A 333 -19.52 -20.99 -0.98
C VAL A 333 -18.97 -20.93 -2.39
N SER A 334 -19.08 -19.80 -3.07
CA SER A 334 -18.56 -19.65 -4.44
C SER A 334 -17.77 -18.35 -4.63
N LEU A 335 -16.80 -18.40 -5.55
CA LEU A 335 -16.05 -17.24 -6.03
C LEU A 335 -15.90 -17.31 -7.55
N THR A 336 -15.96 -16.15 -8.22
CA THR A 336 -15.51 -15.98 -9.60
C THR A 336 -14.09 -15.43 -9.60
N ALA A 337 -13.16 -16.06 -10.33
CA ALA A 337 -11.76 -15.64 -10.37
C ALA A 337 -11.15 -15.86 -11.76
N GLY A 338 -9.96 -15.30 -11.99
CA GLY A 338 -9.14 -15.58 -13.18
C GLY A 338 -8.83 -17.08 -13.31
N LYS A 339 -8.63 -17.55 -14.55
CA LYS A 339 -8.42 -18.98 -14.84
C LYS A 339 -7.01 -19.48 -14.50
N GLY A 340 -6.73 -19.63 -13.20
CA GLY A 340 -5.48 -20.18 -12.65
C GLY A 340 -5.71 -20.90 -11.32
N ASP A 341 -4.62 -21.13 -10.58
CA ASP A 341 -4.64 -21.87 -9.32
C ASP A 341 -4.66 -20.93 -8.10
N MET A 342 -5.49 -21.26 -7.10
CA MET A 342 -5.45 -20.70 -5.75
C MET A 342 -5.35 -21.82 -4.71
N LEU A 343 -4.82 -21.50 -3.54
CA LEU A 343 -4.99 -22.33 -2.35
C LEU A 343 -6.32 -21.93 -1.68
N VAL A 344 -7.21 -22.89 -1.46
CA VAL A 344 -8.44 -22.68 -0.68
C VAL A 344 -8.18 -23.22 0.71
N TRP A 345 -8.30 -22.35 1.72
CA TRP A 345 -8.14 -22.67 3.14
C TRP A 345 -9.48 -22.49 3.84
N ALA A 346 -9.99 -23.52 4.52
CA ALA A 346 -11.20 -23.39 5.33
C ALA A 346 -10.92 -23.67 6.80
N SER A 347 -11.63 -22.98 7.68
CA SER A 347 -11.51 -23.13 9.13
C SER A 347 -12.86 -22.96 9.83
N SER A 348 -13.04 -23.70 10.92
CA SER A 348 -14.18 -23.59 11.83
C SER A 348 -13.80 -24.19 13.19
N GLU A 349 -14.07 -23.46 14.27
CA GLU A 349 -13.84 -23.92 15.66
C GLU A 349 -12.43 -24.50 15.91
N GLY A 350 -11.39 -23.82 15.41
CA GLY A 350 -9.98 -24.23 15.56
C GLY A 350 -9.54 -25.42 14.69
N LYS A 351 -10.46 -26.06 13.95
CA LYS A 351 -10.14 -27.06 12.93
C LYS A 351 -10.00 -26.39 11.57
N PHE A 352 -9.17 -26.97 10.71
CA PHE A 352 -8.92 -26.43 9.39
C PHE A 352 -8.61 -27.51 8.35
N GLY A 353 -8.69 -27.12 7.09
CA GLY A 353 -8.30 -27.94 5.93
C GLY A 353 -7.95 -27.03 4.77
N PHE A 354 -7.11 -27.49 3.85
CA PHE A 354 -6.74 -26.71 2.68
C PHE A 354 -6.43 -27.60 1.48
N THR A 355 -6.65 -27.07 0.29
CA THR A 355 -6.35 -27.75 -0.97
C THR A 355 -6.25 -26.76 -2.13
N LYS A 356 -5.59 -27.17 -3.21
CA LYS A 356 -5.49 -26.37 -4.44
C LYS A 356 -6.81 -26.41 -5.22
N LEU A 357 -7.24 -25.26 -5.73
CA LEU A 357 -8.36 -25.10 -6.66
C LEU A 357 -7.88 -24.50 -7.98
N SER A 358 -8.22 -25.14 -9.10
CA SER A 358 -7.88 -24.68 -10.45
C SER A 358 -9.11 -24.09 -11.17
N PHE A 359 -9.26 -22.77 -11.14
CA PHE A 359 -10.38 -22.08 -11.78
C PHE A 359 -10.40 -22.31 -13.30
N GLY A 360 -11.58 -22.62 -13.83
CA GLY A 360 -11.79 -22.93 -15.26
C GLY A 360 -11.44 -24.38 -15.66
N LYS A 361 -10.77 -25.14 -14.78
CA LYS A 361 -10.58 -26.60 -14.93
C LYS A 361 -11.42 -27.40 -13.94
N GLN A 362 -11.72 -26.80 -12.78
CA GLN A 362 -12.50 -27.38 -11.71
C GLN A 362 -13.62 -26.40 -11.32
N SER A 363 -14.88 -26.84 -11.45
CA SER A 363 -16.07 -26.05 -11.09
C SER A 363 -16.54 -26.30 -9.65
N GLU A 364 -16.15 -27.43 -9.06
CA GLU A 364 -16.58 -27.87 -7.72
C GLU A 364 -15.39 -28.43 -6.94
N LEU A 365 -15.31 -28.11 -5.65
CA LEU A 365 -14.28 -28.59 -4.73
C LEU A 365 -14.91 -29.05 -3.42
N ALA A 366 -14.65 -30.30 -3.02
CA ALA A 366 -14.94 -30.75 -1.66
C ALA A 366 -13.70 -30.52 -0.78
N LEU A 367 -13.87 -29.82 0.34
CA LEU A 367 -12.82 -29.52 1.31
C LEU A 367 -13.24 -30.05 2.69
N VAL A 368 -12.40 -30.89 3.28
CA VAL A 368 -12.64 -31.50 4.60
C VAL A 368 -11.80 -30.79 5.65
N LEU A 369 -12.39 -30.43 6.79
CA LEU A 369 -11.64 -29.92 7.95
C LEU A 369 -11.00 -31.08 8.73
N ASP A 370 -9.86 -31.56 8.22
CA ASP A 370 -9.16 -32.76 8.69
C ASP A 370 -7.94 -32.47 9.58
N LYS A 371 -7.61 -31.21 9.84
CA LYS A 371 -6.44 -30.78 10.64
C LYS A 371 -6.83 -29.95 11.84
N LYS A 372 -5.94 -29.92 12.83
CA LYS A 372 -6.01 -29.08 14.02
C LYS A 372 -4.60 -28.67 14.47
N GLU A 373 -4.54 -27.75 15.44
CA GLU A 373 -3.26 -27.32 16.01
C GLU A 373 -2.47 -28.50 16.61
N GLY A 374 -1.17 -28.53 16.30
CA GLY A 374 -0.24 -29.57 16.74
C GLY A 374 -0.09 -30.76 15.78
N ASP A 375 -0.94 -30.89 14.76
CA ASP A 375 -0.72 -31.88 13.69
C ASP A 375 0.57 -31.53 12.92
N ILE A 376 1.33 -32.53 12.46
CA ILE A 376 2.56 -32.30 11.67
C ILE A 376 2.35 -32.83 10.25
N PHE A 377 2.50 -31.97 9.26
CA PHE A 377 2.36 -32.29 7.84
C PHE A 377 3.31 -31.48 6.96
N GLU A 378 3.53 -32.00 5.75
CA GLU A 378 4.20 -31.32 4.65
C GLU A 378 3.39 -31.55 3.37
N VAL A 379 3.17 -30.51 2.58
CA VAL A 379 2.41 -30.58 1.33
C VAL A 379 3.14 -29.81 0.24
N ASP A 380 3.43 -30.49 -0.87
CA ASP A 380 3.95 -29.88 -2.09
C ASP A 380 2.80 -29.40 -2.98
N LEU A 381 2.93 -28.17 -3.49
CA LEU A 381 1.94 -27.53 -4.35
C LEU A 381 2.61 -26.95 -5.59
N ASP A 382 2.05 -27.26 -6.75
CA ASP A 382 2.42 -26.62 -8.01
C ASP A 382 1.31 -25.64 -8.38
N MET A 383 1.63 -24.35 -8.34
CA MET A 383 0.69 -23.26 -8.59
C MET A 383 0.87 -22.73 -10.00
N VAL A 384 -0.18 -22.77 -10.80
CA VAL A 384 -0.18 -22.27 -12.18
C VAL A 384 -0.98 -20.97 -12.27
N PRO A 385 -0.38 -19.83 -12.64
CA PRO A 385 -1.11 -18.60 -12.82
C PRO A 385 -1.96 -18.64 -14.11
N PRO A 386 -2.92 -17.71 -14.28
CA PRO A 386 -3.62 -17.56 -15.55
C PRO A 386 -2.66 -17.25 -16.71
N VAL A 387 -3.06 -17.73 -17.89
CA VAL A 387 -2.35 -17.49 -19.14
C VAL A 387 -2.61 -16.06 -19.62
N GLU A 388 -1.57 -15.40 -20.12
CA GLU A 388 -1.69 -14.06 -20.68
C GLU A 388 -2.61 -14.01 -21.89
N ASN A 389 -3.59 -13.11 -21.85
CA ASN A 389 -4.56 -12.88 -22.92
C ASN A 389 -5.01 -11.41 -22.97
N ALA A 390 -4.06 -10.48 -22.88
CA ALA A 390 -4.35 -9.06 -22.92
C ALA A 390 -4.87 -8.62 -24.29
N ASN A 391 -5.95 -7.85 -24.27
CA ASN A 391 -6.45 -7.12 -25.42
C ASN A 391 -5.91 -5.68 -25.37
N LEU A 392 -5.22 -5.25 -26.42
CA LEU A 392 -4.66 -3.92 -26.52
C LEU A 392 -5.46 -3.13 -27.58
N PRO A 393 -6.04 -1.97 -27.25
CA PRO A 393 -6.64 -1.11 -28.26
C PRO A 393 -5.59 -0.66 -29.28
N GLU A 394 -6.01 -0.45 -30.52
CA GLU A 394 -5.13 0.10 -31.54
C GLU A 394 -4.81 1.57 -31.26
N VAL A 395 -3.54 1.92 -31.40
CA VAL A 395 -3.03 3.29 -31.26
C VAL A 395 -2.22 3.61 -32.50
N THR A 396 -2.54 4.71 -33.17
CA THR A 396 -1.76 5.15 -34.34
C THR A 396 -0.44 5.79 -33.90
N SER A 397 0.55 5.78 -34.79
CA SER A 397 1.85 6.42 -34.53
C SER A 397 1.70 7.91 -34.21
N GLU A 398 0.73 8.60 -34.80
CA GLU A 398 0.43 10.01 -34.55
C GLU A 398 -0.14 10.22 -33.14
N GLN A 399 -1.09 9.37 -32.71
CA GLN A 399 -1.63 9.42 -31.35
C GLN A 399 -0.54 9.20 -30.30
N ARG A 400 0.33 8.22 -30.53
CA ARG A 400 1.48 7.95 -29.66
C ARG A 400 2.43 9.14 -29.61
N ALA A 401 2.83 9.66 -30.77
CA ALA A 401 3.76 10.79 -30.85
C ALA A 401 3.21 12.06 -30.17
N GLU A 402 1.90 12.33 -30.31
CA GLU A 402 1.26 13.46 -29.61
C GLU A 402 1.23 13.23 -28.09
N ASN A 403 0.88 12.03 -27.63
CA ASN A 403 0.90 11.69 -26.21
C ASN A 403 2.32 11.84 -25.62
N ASP A 404 3.34 11.34 -26.31
CA ASP A 404 4.74 11.44 -25.88
C ASP A 404 5.23 12.90 -25.85
N ARG A 405 4.75 13.74 -26.78
CA ARG A 405 5.01 15.19 -26.79
C ARG A 405 4.36 15.86 -25.58
N ARG A 406 3.11 15.52 -25.27
CA ARG A 406 2.38 16.03 -24.11
C ARG A 406 3.04 15.62 -22.80
N MET A 407 3.37 14.34 -22.63
CA MET A 407 4.08 13.84 -21.45
C MET A 407 5.40 14.57 -21.22
N ALA A 408 6.17 14.84 -22.27
CA ALA A 408 7.42 15.61 -22.13
C ALA A 408 7.19 17.07 -21.67
N LEU A 409 6.07 17.70 -22.08
CA LEU A 409 5.67 19.01 -21.58
C LEU A 409 5.23 18.94 -20.11
N GLU A 410 4.47 17.92 -19.76
CA GLU A 410 3.97 17.68 -18.40
C GLU A 410 5.11 17.42 -17.42
N ASP A 411 6.11 16.63 -17.82
CA ASP A 411 7.37 16.45 -17.07
C ASP A 411 8.08 17.78 -16.82
N SER A 412 8.11 18.67 -17.83
CA SER A 412 8.71 20.00 -17.70
C SER A 412 7.95 20.89 -16.71
N ILE A 413 6.62 20.81 -16.68
CA ILE A 413 5.77 21.52 -15.71
C ILE A 413 6.08 21.01 -14.29
N ARG A 414 6.07 19.69 -14.09
CA ARG A 414 6.37 19.05 -12.80
C ARG A 414 7.77 19.40 -12.31
N ASN A 415 8.77 19.32 -13.19
CA ASN A 415 10.16 19.65 -12.86
C ASN A 415 10.37 21.13 -12.57
N SER A 416 9.61 22.02 -13.22
CA SER A 416 9.62 23.46 -12.90
C SER A 416 9.10 23.73 -11.49
N TYR A 417 8.07 22.99 -11.04
CA TYR A 417 7.61 23.03 -9.66
C TYR A 417 8.67 22.48 -8.69
N ILE A 418 9.27 21.32 -8.97
CA ILE A 418 10.32 20.72 -8.13
C ILE A 418 11.54 21.66 -8.01
N ALA A 419 11.88 22.39 -9.07
CA ALA A 419 12.97 23.36 -9.07
C ALA A 419 12.74 24.58 -8.14
N THR A 420 11.52 24.77 -7.63
CA THR A 420 11.24 25.79 -6.60
C THR A 420 11.73 25.37 -5.22
N PHE A 421 12.03 24.09 -5.00
CA PHE A 421 12.52 23.60 -3.71
C PHE A 421 13.96 24.05 -3.45
N PRO A 422 14.36 24.28 -2.18
CA PRO A 422 15.72 24.66 -1.83
C PRO A 422 16.74 23.65 -2.38
N THR A 423 17.74 24.16 -3.10
CA THR A 423 18.89 23.36 -3.54
C THR A 423 19.73 22.91 -2.36
N ALA A 424 20.52 21.84 -2.53
CA ALA A 424 21.45 21.37 -1.50
C ALA A 424 22.38 22.48 -0.96
N ALA A 425 22.82 23.40 -1.83
CA ALA A 425 23.65 24.53 -1.44
C ALA A 425 22.88 25.58 -0.61
N GLN A 426 21.62 25.86 -0.96
CA GLN A 426 20.76 26.74 -0.16
C GLN A 426 20.45 26.12 1.20
N ILE A 427 20.13 24.83 1.25
CA ILE A 427 19.92 24.07 2.49
C ILE A 427 21.19 24.12 3.35
N ASP A 428 22.36 23.85 2.78
CA ASP A 428 23.63 23.91 3.50
C ASP A 428 23.90 25.30 4.10
N SER A 429 23.62 26.36 3.33
CA SER A 429 23.73 27.75 3.79
C SER A 429 22.78 28.06 4.94
N ILE A 430 21.51 27.64 4.85
CA ILE A 430 20.50 27.82 5.90
C ILE A 430 20.93 27.10 7.19
N VAL A 431 21.29 25.82 7.09
CA VAL A 431 21.68 24.98 8.23
C VAL A 431 22.98 25.51 8.87
N SER A 432 23.93 26.00 8.07
CA SER A 432 25.18 26.59 8.58
C SER A 432 24.95 27.87 9.38
N GLY A 433 23.81 28.54 9.21
CA GLY A 433 23.44 29.73 9.98
C GLY A 433 22.97 29.45 11.40
N TRP A 434 22.69 28.18 11.76
CA TRP A 434 22.17 27.81 13.08
C TRP A 434 23.27 27.54 14.09
N LYS A 435 23.05 27.94 15.35
CA LYS A 435 24.05 27.85 16.42
C LYS A 435 24.36 26.40 16.83
N GLY A 436 23.39 25.50 16.68
CA GLY A 436 23.49 24.11 17.09
C GLY A 436 24.25 23.17 16.13
N THR A 437 24.76 23.63 14.99
CA THR A 437 25.33 22.77 13.92
C THR A 437 26.84 22.52 14.05
N LYS A 438 27.35 22.48 15.28
CA LYS A 438 28.79 22.43 15.59
C LYS A 438 29.49 21.15 15.12
N THR A 439 28.76 20.06 14.86
CA THR A 439 29.32 18.80 14.36
C THR A 439 28.85 18.52 12.93
N SER A 440 29.73 17.90 12.15
CA SER A 440 29.45 17.54 10.75
C SER A 440 28.29 16.54 10.63
N SER A 441 28.10 15.64 11.60
CA SER A 441 27.00 14.67 11.62
C SER A 441 25.64 15.35 11.75
N VAL A 442 25.47 16.25 12.73
CA VAL A 442 24.22 17.00 12.95
C VAL A 442 23.87 17.82 11.72
N LYS A 443 24.86 18.54 11.16
CA LYS A 443 24.67 19.31 9.93
C LYS A 443 24.19 18.40 8.78
N LYS A 444 24.84 17.25 8.58
CA LYS A 444 24.47 16.30 7.52
C LYS A 444 23.04 15.76 7.70
N SER A 445 22.64 15.39 8.91
CA SER A 445 21.29 14.91 9.20
C SER A 445 20.24 15.99 8.92
N LEU A 446 20.47 17.22 9.39
CA LEU A 446 19.55 18.34 9.15
C LEU A 446 19.41 18.65 7.64
N CYS A 447 20.52 18.67 6.90
CA CYS A 447 20.47 18.83 5.45
C CYS A 447 19.65 17.71 4.78
N SER A 448 19.85 16.46 5.20
CA SER A 448 19.08 15.31 4.69
C SER A 448 17.58 15.48 4.94
N PHE A 449 17.18 15.81 6.17
CA PHE A 449 15.76 15.97 6.52
C PHE A 449 15.07 17.08 5.71
N LEU A 450 15.80 18.16 5.39
CA LEU A 450 15.27 19.25 4.56
C LEU A 450 15.17 18.88 3.07
N VAL A 451 16.04 17.99 2.58
CA VAL A 451 15.91 17.41 1.23
C VAL A 451 14.69 16.47 1.18
N ASP A 452 14.55 15.61 2.18
CA ASP A 452 13.43 14.66 2.31
C ASP A 452 12.08 15.37 2.40
N ALA A 453 12.05 16.59 2.95
CA ALA A 453 10.85 17.40 3.15
C ALA A 453 10.10 17.75 1.86
N ARG A 454 10.80 17.79 0.71
CA ARG A 454 10.24 18.21 -0.58
C ARG A 454 9.48 19.52 -0.41
N GLY A 455 8.26 19.68 -0.95
CA GLY A 455 7.46 20.90 -0.79
C GLY A 455 7.07 21.26 0.66
N ASN A 456 7.41 20.46 1.68
CA ASN A 456 7.22 20.77 3.09
C ASN A 456 8.42 21.43 3.77
N TYR A 457 9.47 21.77 3.01
CA TYR A 457 10.72 22.33 3.55
C TYR A 457 10.49 23.55 4.46
N ASP A 458 9.52 24.42 4.15
CA ASP A 458 9.24 25.64 4.94
C ASP A 458 8.75 25.33 6.35
N VAL A 459 7.94 24.27 6.53
CA VAL A 459 7.46 23.84 7.85
C VAL A 459 8.63 23.37 8.71
N LEU A 460 9.52 22.57 8.12
CA LEU A 460 10.68 22.02 8.82
C LEU A 460 11.73 23.10 9.12
N ILE A 461 11.98 24.03 8.20
CA ILE A 461 12.83 25.19 8.43
C ILE A 461 12.28 26.02 9.59
N ARG A 462 10.98 26.36 9.58
CA ARG A 462 10.34 27.13 10.64
C ARG A 462 10.48 26.44 12.00
N PHE A 463 10.23 25.14 12.06
CA PHE A 463 10.38 24.32 13.27
C PHE A 463 11.83 24.30 13.78
N LEU A 464 12.80 24.01 12.92
CA LEU A 464 14.22 23.94 13.30
C LEU A 464 14.79 25.30 13.71
N GLN A 465 14.36 26.38 13.06
CA GLN A 465 14.73 27.75 13.44
C GLN A 465 14.17 28.13 14.83
N GLU A 466 12.94 27.74 15.14
CA GLU A 466 12.36 27.91 16.48
C GLU A 466 13.17 27.13 17.52
N ALA A 467 13.49 25.87 17.24
CA ALA A 467 14.28 25.03 18.14
C ALA A 467 15.71 25.57 18.36
N ASP A 468 16.39 26.08 17.33
CA ASP A 468 17.72 26.70 17.45
C ASP A 468 17.65 27.98 18.31
N ARG A 469 16.60 28.80 18.13
CA ARG A 469 16.40 30.00 18.95
C ARG A 469 16.26 29.67 20.43
N GLN A 470 15.62 28.54 20.74
CA GLN A 470 15.47 28.03 22.11
C GLN A 470 16.71 27.27 22.62
N GLY A 471 17.77 27.13 21.80
CA GLY A 471 18.97 26.37 22.16
C GLY A 471 18.80 24.85 22.19
N LYS A 472 17.72 24.34 21.57
CA LYS A 472 17.28 22.93 21.60
C LYS A 472 17.28 22.28 20.22
N LEU A 473 18.18 22.70 19.32
CA LEU A 473 18.25 22.18 17.95
C LEU A 473 18.47 20.66 17.90
N LEU A 474 19.28 20.09 18.81
CA LEU A 474 19.52 18.65 18.88
C LEU A 474 18.24 17.85 19.19
N LYS A 475 17.39 18.38 20.08
CA LYS A 475 16.09 17.79 20.40
C LYS A 475 15.20 17.72 19.16
N ALA A 476 15.13 18.82 18.41
CA ALA A 476 14.35 18.89 17.17
C ALA A 476 14.91 17.95 16.09
N ALA A 477 16.24 17.86 15.96
CA ALA A 477 16.89 16.94 15.04
C ALA A 477 16.59 15.47 15.39
N ALA A 478 16.62 15.10 16.67
CA ALA A 478 16.25 13.77 17.15
C ALA A 478 14.76 13.47 16.91
N LEU A 479 13.87 14.45 17.10
CA LEU A 479 12.44 14.28 16.78
C LEU A 479 12.22 13.99 15.28
N LEU A 480 12.94 14.69 14.40
CA LEU A 480 12.85 14.46 12.96
C LEU A 480 13.48 13.14 12.53
N SER A 481 14.49 12.62 13.26
CA SER A 481 15.15 11.36 12.90
C SER A 481 14.27 10.13 13.17
N ILE A 482 13.34 10.21 14.12
CA ILE A 482 12.48 9.09 14.54
C ILE A 482 11.08 9.05 13.88
N ILE A 483 10.75 10.04 13.05
CA ILE A 483 9.58 9.99 12.16
C ILE A 483 9.99 9.46 10.78
N ASN A 484 9.03 8.90 10.05
CA ASN A 484 9.29 8.31 8.74
C ASN A 484 9.62 9.39 7.72
N GLU A 485 10.30 9.03 6.62
CA GLU A 485 10.60 9.96 5.53
C GLU A 485 9.31 10.62 4.99
N LYS A 486 8.22 9.85 4.84
CA LYS A 486 6.93 10.37 4.37
C LYS A 486 6.33 11.40 5.33
N ASP A 487 6.55 11.26 6.64
CA ASP A 487 6.07 12.24 7.63
C ASP A 487 6.76 13.59 7.48
N ARG A 488 8.05 13.61 7.13
CA ARG A 488 8.76 14.87 6.88
C ARG A 488 8.16 15.65 5.71
N ARG A 489 7.46 14.97 4.80
CA ARG A 489 6.82 15.55 3.60
C ARG A 489 5.42 16.13 3.86
N ASP A 490 4.77 15.79 4.97
CA ASP A 490 3.39 16.25 5.23
C ASP A 490 3.06 16.59 6.70
N VAL A 491 3.99 16.43 7.65
CA VAL A 491 3.78 16.83 9.05
C VAL A 491 3.56 18.34 9.17
N SER A 492 2.63 18.74 10.03
CA SER A 492 2.33 20.14 10.31
C SER A 492 3.29 20.74 11.35
N TYR A 493 3.38 22.07 11.36
CA TYR A 493 4.17 22.79 12.36
C TYR A 493 3.63 22.55 13.78
N GLU A 494 2.30 22.48 13.92
CA GLU A 494 1.59 22.28 15.18
C GLU A 494 1.92 20.92 15.80
N VAL A 495 1.96 19.86 14.99
CA VAL A 495 2.35 18.51 15.43
C VAL A 495 3.79 18.51 15.93
N LEU A 496 4.73 19.04 15.13
CA LEU A 496 6.14 19.09 15.53
C LEU A 496 6.33 19.90 16.81
N MET A 497 5.67 21.05 16.92
CA MET A 497 5.81 21.89 18.11
C MET A 497 5.16 21.30 19.34
N ASP A 498 3.99 20.68 19.23
CA ASP A 498 3.33 20.01 20.35
C ASP A 498 4.25 18.92 20.93
N HIS A 499 4.77 18.05 20.07
CA HIS A 499 5.67 16.98 20.50
C HIS A 499 7.00 17.52 21.05
N PHE A 500 7.52 18.60 20.49
CA PHE A 500 8.75 19.23 20.96
C PHE A 500 8.60 19.93 22.31
N MET A 501 7.49 20.62 22.55
CA MET A 501 7.26 21.40 23.78
C MET A 501 6.78 20.55 24.94
N TYR A 502 5.93 19.55 24.67
CA TYR A 502 5.25 18.74 25.71
C TYR A 502 5.89 17.37 25.92
N THR A 503 7.15 17.22 25.53
CA THR A 503 8.00 16.09 25.93
C THR A 503 9.14 16.62 26.78
N GLU A 504 9.43 15.96 27.91
CA GLU A 504 10.56 16.32 28.77
C GLU A 504 11.89 16.33 28.01
N ASP A 505 12.81 17.18 28.43
CA ASP A 505 14.15 17.18 27.84
C ASP A 505 14.97 15.96 28.32
N ASP A 506 15.86 15.49 27.45
CA ASP A 506 16.90 14.50 27.69
C ASP A 506 18.30 15.13 27.45
N SER A 507 19.36 14.34 27.66
CA SER A 507 20.74 14.74 27.45
C SER A 507 21.04 14.97 25.96
N ASN A 508 21.96 15.90 25.68
CA ASN A 508 22.46 16.12 24.33
C ASN A 508 23.12 14.86 23.72
N SER A 509 23.67 13.98 24.56
CA SER A 509 24.24 12.71 24.10
C SER A 509 23.16 11.80 23.53
N SER A 510 22.02 11.67 24.23
CA SER A 510 20.88 10.87 23.80
C SER A 510 20.33 11.36 22.45
N TYR A 511 20.20 12.68 22.28
CA TYR A 511 19.75 13.26 21.01
C TYR A 511 20.71 12.98 19.84
N VAL A 512 22.02 13.05 20.08
CA VAL A 512 23.02 12.76 19.04
C VAL A 512 23.01 11.28 18.67
N CYS A 513 22.80 10.38 19.63
CA CYS A 513 22.71 8.94 19.37
C CYS A 513 21.50 8.54 18.53
N ALA A 514 20.40 9.30 18.59
CA ALA A 514 19.23 9.09 17.75
C ALA A 514 19.42 9.55 16.28
N LEU A 515 20.52 10.25 15.96
CA LEU A 515 20.79 10.71 14.59
C LEU A 515 21.46 9.61 13.76
N PRO A 516 21.19 9.53 12.44
CA PRO A 516 21.86 8.58 11.55
C PRO A 516 23.39 8.73 11.57
N GLY A 517 24.14 7.69 12.00
CA GLY A 517 25.60 7.74 12.14
C GLY A 517 26.21 6.48 12.77
N PRO A 518 27.55 6.41 12.98
CA PRO A 518 28.18 5.27 13.63
C PRO A 518 27.64 5.10 15.05
N VAL A 519 27.07 3.92 15.28
CA VAL A 519 26.35 3.46 16.48
C VAL A 519 26.98 3.96 17.77
N CYS A 520 26.19 4.63 18.62
CA CYS A 520 26.59 4.88 20.01
C CYS A 520 26.77 3.54 20.72
N MET A 521 27.99 3.25 21.20
CA MET A 521 28.33 1.98 21.86
C MET A 521 27.77 1.85 23.29
N SER A 522 26.64 2.46 23.63
CA SER A 522 26.10 2.44 25.00
C SER A 522 24.62 2.03 25.05
N ASP A 523 24.32 0.92 25.73
CA ASP A 523 22.99 0.56 26.24
C ASP A 523 22.41 1.65 27.17
N PRO A 524 21.08 1.81 27.31
CA PRO A 524 20.15 2.32 26.33
C PRO A 524 19.66 3.73 26.71
N PRO A 525 20.27 4.82 26.20
CA PRO A 525 19.63 6.14 26.13
C PRO A 525 18.58 6.22 25.00
N GLU A 526 18.31 5.13 24.29
CA GLU A 526 17.42 5.07 23.12
C GLU A 526 15.94 4.91 23.49
N LEU A 527 15.60 4.33 24.64
CA LEU A 527 14.21 4.01 24.96
C LEU A 527 13.31 5.27 25.03
N LYS A 528 13.77 6.33 25.72
CA LYS A 528 12.98 7.58 25.82
C LYS A 528 12.81 8.24 24.46
N ILE A 529 13.83 8.25 23.62
CA ILE A 529 13.74 8.86 22.29
C ILE A 529 12.83 8.03 21.36
N HIS A 530 13.04 6.72 21.28
CA HIS A 530 12.27 5.87 20.36
C HIS A 530 10.84 5.60 20.83
N GLU A 531 10.61 5.49 22.14
CA GLU A 531 9.32 5.04 22.69
C GLU A 531 8.57 6.08 23.50
N ILE A 532 9.17 7.24 23.77
CA ILE A 532 8.44 8.40 24.29
C ILE A 532 8.40 9.51 23.24
N PHE A 533 9.50 9.98 22.66
CA PHE A 533 9.47 11.17 21.78
C PHE A 533 8.70 10.95 20.49
N LYS A 534 8.76 9.73 19.93
CA LYS A 534 8.23 9.37 18.62
C LYS A 534 6.74 9.73 18.50
N PRO A 535 6.36 10.68 17.62
CA PRO A 535 4.97 11.01 17.37
C PRO A 535 4.20 9.87 16.72
N ARG A 536 4.84 9.18 15.78
CA ARG A 536 4.27 8.05 15.05
C ARG A 536 4.21 6.80 15.91
N ILE A 537 3.06 6.16 15.93
CA ILE A 537 2.79 4.90 16.64
C ILE A 537 2.62 3.76 15.63
N SER A 538 1.84 3.98 14.58
CA SER A 538 1.58 3.05 13.48
C SER A 538 1.47 3.84 12.16
N MET A 539 0.42 3.64 11.37
CA MET A 539 0.17 4.27 10.06
C MET A 539 -0.79 5.47 10.11
N GLU A 540 -1.14 5.96 11.30
CA GLU A 540 -2.07 7.07 11.51
C GLU A 540 -1.57 8.42 10.97
N THR A 541 -2.49 9.39 10.87
CA THR A 541 -2.13 10.80 10.76
C THR A 541 -1.50 11.26 12.06
N LEU A 542 -0.37 11.97 11.98
CA LEU A 542 0.21 12.59 13.18
C LEU A 542 -0.67 13.76 13.63
N THR A 543 -1.06 13.78 14.90
CA THR A 543 -1.83 14.86 15.53
C THR A 543 -1.10 15.44 16.75
N PRO A 544 -1.36 16.70 17.14
CA PRO A 544 -0.73 17.32 18.31
C PRO A 544 -1.36 16.83 19.63
N TYR A 545 -1.26 15.52 19.89
CA TYR A 545 -2.03 14.88 20.96
C TYR A 545 -1.48 15.10 22.37
N ARG A 546 -0.24 15.56 22.55
CA ARG A 546 0.41 15.57 23.87
C ARG A 546 -0.18 16.61 24.80
N SER A 547 -0.19 17.87 24.37
CA SER A 547 -0.75 18.94 25.18
C SER A 547 -2.22 18.68 25.49
N PHE A 548 -2.93 18.12 24.50
CA PHE A 548 -4.31 17.70 24.68
C PHE A 548 -4.45 16.71 25.83
N PHE A 549 -3.72 15.58 25.83
CA PHE A 549 -3.85 14.56 26.86
C PHE A 549 -3.28 14.98 28.21
N GLN A 550 -2.18 15.71 28.25
CA GLN A 550 -1.64 16.27 29.49
C GLN A 550 -2.63 17.22 30.17
N SER A 551 -3.52 17.86 29.41
CA SER A 551 -4.60 18.69 29.98
C SER A 551 -5.78 17.90 30.56
N LYS A 552 -5.89 16.58 30.32
CA LYS A 552 -7.06 15.78 30.69
C LYS A 552 -6.95 15.06 32.04
N PHE A 553 -5.75 14.99 32.62
CA PHE A 553 -5.48 14.25 33.84
C PHE A 553 -4.78 15.16 34.86
N SER A 554 -5.09 14.99 36.13
CA SER A 554 -4.34 15.62 37.22
C SER A 554 -2.98 14.95 37.43
N GLU A 555 -2.01 15.66 38.01
CA GLU A 555 -0.68 15.08 38.28
C GLU A 555 -0.76 13.82 39.15
N ALA A 556 -1.69 13.76 40.10
CA ALA A 556 -1.89 12.57 40.95
C ALA A 556 -2.39 11.35 40.15
N GLU A 557 -3.24 11.55 39.15
CA GLU A 557 -3.67 10.47 38.24
C GLU A 557 -2.50 10.04 37.35
N VAL A 558 -1.75 11.00 36.81
CA VAL A 558 -0.56 10.73 35.98
C VAL A 558 0.49 9.94 36.78
N ASP A 559 0.77 10.31 38.02
CA ASP A 559 1.69 9.58 38.91
C ASP A 559 1.18 8.17 39.21
N THR A 560 -0.13 7.98 39.33
CA THR A 560 -0.72 6.64 39.48
C THR A 560 -0.44 5.80 38.24
N PHE A 561 -0.62 6.35 37.04
CA PHE A 561 -0.34 5.64 35.80
C PHE A 561 1.15 5.36 35.59
N ARG A 562 2.05 6.29 35.95
CA ARG A 562 3.51 6.07 35.87
C ARG A 562 3.96 4.94 36.79
N ASN A 563 3.46 4.93 38.03
CA ASN A 563 3.82 3.90 39.02
C ASN A 563 3.14 2.55 38.76
N ARG A 564 2.00 2.55 38.08
CA ARG A 564 1.26 1.34 37.69
C ARG A 564 0.61 1.54 36.30
N PRO A 565 1.35 1.33 35.20
CA PRO A 565 0.80 1.52 33.85
C PRO A 565 -0.41 0.63 33.54
N GLN A 566 -0.54 -0.52 34.22
CA GLN A 566 -1.75 -1.35 34.16
C GLN A 566 -3.04 -0.58 34.53
N ALA A 567 -2.97 0.43 35.40
CA ALA A 567 -4.14 1.26 35.72
C ALA A 567 -4.60 2.10 34.50
N LEU A 568 -3.69 2.44 33.58
CA LEU A 568 -4.03 3.11 32.33
C LEU A 568 -4.71 2.14 31.35
N VAL A 569 -4.25 0.88 31.30
CA VAL A 569 -4.91 -0.19 30.51
C VAL A 569 -6.35 -0.39 30.99
N GLU A 570 -6.55 -0.52 32.30
CA GLU A 570 -7.88 -0.63 32.92
C GLU A 570 -8.77 0.58 32.63
N TRP A 571 -8.17 1.78 32.63
CA TRP A 571 -8.88 3.01 32.28
C TRP A 571 -9.33 2.99 30.82
N VAL A 572 -8.45 2.65 29.88
CA VAL A 572 -8.80 2.55 28.46
C VAL A 572 -9.90 1.53 28.24
N ASN A 573 -9.80 0.33 28.83
CA ASN A 573 -10.82 -0.72 28.70
C ASN A 573 -12.18 -0.29 29.28
N ARG A 574 -12.18 0.51 30.34
CA ARG A 574 -13.41 1.03 30.96
C ARG A 574 -14.11 2.09 30.11
N TYR A 575 -13.34 2.92 29.40
CA TYR A 575 -13.85 4.13 28.76
C TYR A 575 -13.87 4.10 27.24
N VAL A 576 -13.26 3.10 26.60
CA VAL A 576 -13.26 2.93 25.14
C VAL A 576 -13.96 1.63 24.79
N THR A 577 -15.03 1.72 23.99
CA THR A 577 -15.73 0.55 23.45
C THR A 577 -15.06 0.15 22.13
N VAL A 578 -14.74 -1.15 21.99
CA VAL A 578 -14.18 -1.68 20.74
C VAL A 578 -15.28 -1.98 19.74
N ASP A 579 -15.19 -1.40 18.55
CA ASP A 579 -16.10 -1.60 17.43
C ASP A 579 -15.34 -1.61 16.09
N GLY A 580 -14.97 -2.81 15.64
CA GLY A 580 -14.40 -3.02 14.30
C GLY A 580 -15.45 -3.06 13.18
N THR A 581 -16.73 -3.16 13.52
CA THR A 581 -17.82 -3.35 12.53
C THR A 581 -18.09 -2.07 11.76
N HIS A 582 -18.07 -0.92 12.46
CA HIS A 582 -18.28 0.40 11.86
C HIS A 582 -16.99 1.09 11.37
N ASN A 583 -15.84 0.45 11.54
CA ASN A 583 -14.57 0.81 10.93
C ASN A 583 -13.98 -0.37 10.14
N SER A 584 -14.79 -0.97 9.25
CA SER A 584 -14.46 -2.25 8.58
C SER A 584 -13.21 -2.22 7.69
N GLN A 585 -12.74 -1.03 7.32
CA GLN A 585 -11.49 -0.85 6.56
C GLN A 585 -10.24 -0.75 7.45
N GLY A 586 -10.39 -0.63 8.77
CA GLY A 586 -9.27 -0.44 9.69
C GLY A 586 -8.53 0.89 9.48
N ILE A 587 -9.24 1.95 9.08
CA ILE A 587 -8.64 3.28 8.95
C ILE A 587 -8.31 3.79 10.36
N PRO A 588 -7.04 4.10 10.68
CA PRO A 588 -6.68 4.54 12.02
C PRO A 588 -7.47 5.77 12.45
N VAL A 589 -8.16 5.68 13.58
CA VAL A 589 -8.82 6.83 14.23
C VAL A 589 -7.76 7.60 15.01
N SER A 590 -7.74 8.94 14.88
CA SER A 590 -6.81 9.76 15.65
C SER A 590 -6.98 9.55 17.17
N PRO A 591 -5.92 9.71 17.99
CA PRO A 591 -6.06 9.59 19.44
C PRO A 591 -7.14 10.51 20.02
N GLU A 592 -7.24 11.74 19.51
CA GLU A 592 -8.28 12.69 19.92
C GLU A 592 -9.68 12.27 19.43
N GLY A 593 -9.78 11.66 18.26
CA GLY A 593 -11.00 11.05 17.73
C GLY A 593 -11.53 9.96 18.66
N VAL A 594 -10.66 9.03 19.09
CA VAL A 594 -11.00 7.99 20.08
C VAL A 594 -11.42 8.60 21.41
N TRP A 595 -10.74 9.66 21.87
CA TRP A 595 -11.14 10.38 23.08
C TRP A 595 -12.56 10.96 22.98
N ARG A 596 -12.90 11.55 21.83
CA ARG A 596 -14.19 12.22 21.59
C ARG A 596 -15.34 11.22 21.44
N SER A 597 -15.18 10.18 20.62
CA SER A 597 -16.21 9.18 20.37
C SER A 597 -16.37 8.18 21.52
N ARG A 598 -15.26 7.86 22.21
CA ARG A 598 -15.14 6.71 23.14
C ARG A 598 -15.40 5.36 22.48
N VAL A 599 -15.27 5.31 21.15
CA VAL A 599 -15.49 4.12 20.32
C VAL A 599 -14.40 4.07 19.25
N ALA A 600 -13.76 2.91 19.10
CA ALA A 600 -12.67 2.69 18.15
C ALA A 600 -12.59 1.21 17.78
N ASP A 601 -11.99 0.85 16.65
CA ASP A 601 -11.54 -0.53 16.47
C ASP A 601 -10.34 -0.85 17.39
N SER A 602 -9.95 -2.13 17.45
CA SER A 602 -8.87 -2.61 18.33
C SER A 602 -7.53 -1.89 18.07
N HIS A 603 -7.15 -1.72 16.81
CA HIS A 603 -5.89 -1.10 16.41
C HIS A 603 -5.87 0.39 16.76
N SER A 604 -6.98 1.09 16.52
CA SER A 604 -7.14 2.49 16.89
C SER A 604 -7.16 2.71 18.42
N ARG A 605 -7.74 1.78 19.20
CA ARG A 605 -7.64 1.77 20.68
C ARG A 605 -6.18 1.61 21.12
N ASP A 606 -5.44 0.74 20.45
CA ASP A 606 -4.04 0.45 20.75
C ASP A 606 -3.15 1.67 20.48
N ILE A 607 -3.35 2.35 19.35
CA ILE A 607 -2.74 3.67 19.05
C ILE A 607 -3.10 4.69 20.13
N PHE A 608 -4.36 4.77 20.52
CA PHE A 608 -4.84 5.68 21.56
C PHE A 608 -4.18 5.42 22.93
N PHE A 609 -4.05 4.15 23.33
CA PHE A 609 -3.35 3.77 24.56
C PHE A 609 -1.89 4.23 24.53
N VAL A 610 -1.16 3.96 23.45
CA VAL A 610 0.24 4.38 23.32
C VAL A 610 0.35 5.90 23.35
N ALA A 611 -0.56 6.64 22.69
CA ALA A 611 -0.56 8.09 22.72
C ALA A 611 -0.79 8.66 24.14
N LEU A 612 -1.72 8.08 24.90
CA LEU A 612 -1.95 8.42 26.31
C LEU A 612 -0.70 8.13 27.17
N ALA A 613 -0.16 6.91 27.06
CA ALA A 613 1.01 6.46 27.81
C ALA A 613 2.21 7.37 27.57
N ARG A 614 2.54 7.64 26.30
CA ARG A 614 3.64 8.53 25.91
C ARG A 614 3.43 9.97 26.37
N SER A 615 2.19 10.44 26.45
CA SER A 615 1.87 11.78 26.97
C SER A 615 2.10 11.88 28.48
N MET A 616 2.09 10.75 29.19
CA MET A 616 2.34 10.61 30.62
C MET A 616 3.77 10.17 30.96
N ASN A 617 4.68 10.15 29.97
CA ASN A 617 6.07 9.71 30.11
C ASN A 617 6.23 8.20 30.40
N ILE A 618 5.29 7.38 29.92
CA ILE A 618 5.35 5.92 29.95
C ILE A 618 5.82 5.45 28.56
N PRO A 619 6.98 4.78 28.43
CA PRO A 619 7.44 4.27 27.13
C PRO A 619 6.53 3.12 26.69
N ALA A 620 5.84 3.30 25.57
CA ALA A 620 4.88 2.32 25.04
C ALA A 620 4.96 2.26 23.51
N TYR A 621 4.61 1.11 22.95
CA TYR A 621 4.74 0.84 21.51
C TYR A 621 3.78 -0.25 21.05
N ILE A 622 3.58 -0.31 19.72
CA ILE A 622 2.99 -1.45 19.04
C ILE A 622 4.14 -2.24 18.40
N ASN A 623 4.27 -3.51 18.74
CA ASN A 623 5.27 -4.40 18.19
C ASN A 623 4.96 -4.65 16.72
N SER A 624 5.89 -4.29 15.84
CA SER A 624 5.69 -4.39 14.39
C SER A 624 5.63 -5.83 13.86
N MET A 625 6.14 -6.83 14.59
CA MET A 625 6.18 -8.22 14.12
C MET A 625 4.86 -8.97 14.33
N ASN A 626 4.16 -8.69 15.43
CA ASN A 626 2.96 -9.42 15.86
C ASN A 626 1.77 -8.50 16.18
N GLY A 627 1.93 -7.18 16.09
CA GLY A 627 0.89 -6.19 16.38
C GLY A 627 0.54 -6.02 17.86
N SER A 628 1.25 -6.66 18.79
CA SER A 628 0.95 -6.55 20.22
C SER A 628 1.31 -5.16 20.76
N VAL A 629 0.44 -4.58 21.59
CA VAL A 629 0.79 -3.40 22.38
C VAL A 629 1.60 -3.81 23.58
N SER A 630 2.66 -3.06 23.88
CA SER A 630 3.48 -3.25 25.07
C SER A 630 3.92 -1.91 25.66
N TYR A 631 4.29 -1.90 26.93
CA TYR A 631 4.94 -0.76 27.60
C TYR A 631 6.16 -1.24 28.39
N TYR A 632 7.12 -0.35 28.63
CA TYR A 632 8.28 -0.66 29.43
C TYR A 632 8.08 -0.28 30.89
N MET A 633 8.51 -1.16 31.80
CA MET A 633 8.68 -0.87 33.22
C MET A 633 10.15 -0.92 33.59
N THR A 634 10.58 0.07 34.38
CA THR A 634 11.90 0.06 34.99
C THR A 634 11.82 -0.64 36.34
N PHE A 635 12.59 -1.69 36.51
CA PHE A 635 12.75 -2.40 37.76
C PHE A 635 14.07 -2.03 38.40
N GLU A 636 14.08 -2.00 39.73
CA GLU A 636 15.28 -1.82 40.53
C GLU A 636 15.43 -3.01 41.47
N ASP A 637 16.59 -3.67 41.42
CA ASP A 637 17.00 -4.63 42.43
C ASP A 637 18.46 -4.39 42.82
N ASN A 638 18.72 -4.20 44.11
CA ASN A 638 20.06 -3.93 44.66
C ASN A 638 20.85 -2.81 43.95
N GLY A 639 20.16 -1.78 43.45
CA GLY A 639 20.77 -0.66 42.70
C GLY A 639 21.08 -0.96 41.23
N TYR A 640 20.69 -2.13 40.72
CA TYR A 640 20.66 -2.43 39.29
C TYR A 640 19.30 -2.08 38.71
N PHE A 641 19.31 -1.32 37.60
CA PHE A 641 18.11 -0.95 36.87
C PHE A 641 18.06 -1.68 35.54
N TRP A 642 16.92 -2.27 35.22
CA TRP A 642 16.64 -2.80 33.88
C TRP A 642 15.24 -2.42 33.45
N ASN A 643 15.05 -2.31 32.14
CA ASN A 643 13.73 -2.15 31.55
C ASN A 643 13.23 -3.49 31.07
N GLU A 644 11.99 -3.81 31.38
CA GLU A 644 11.30 -5.00 30.88
C GLU A 644 10.08 -4.55 30.08
N SER A 645 9.84 -5.21 28.94
CA SER A 645 8.65 -4.97 28.14
C SER A 645 7.50 -5.82 28.66
N VAL A 646 6.36 -5.19 28.92
CA VAL A 646 5.15 -5.83 29.42
C VAL A 646 4.08 -5.74 28.34
N ASP A 647 3.62 -6.89 27.86
CA ASP A 647 2.53 -6.97 26.88
C ASP A 647 1.19 -6.58 27.51
N VAL A 648 0.44 -5.74 26.82
CA VAL A 648 -0.89 -5.31 27.25
C VAL A 648 -1.92 -6.32 26.80
N ASN A 649 -2.73 -6.77 27.75
CA ASN A 649 -3.93 -7.54 27.47
C ASN A 649 -5.15 -6.75 27.95
N PHE A 650 -5.98 -6.29 27.02
CA PHE A 650 -7.20 -5.54 27.35
C PHE A 650 -8.33 -6.43 27.89
N ASP A 651 -8.26 -7.75 27.70
CA ASP A 651 -9.27 -8.71 28.17
C ASP A 651 -8.96 -9.30 29.56
N LYS A 652 -7.73 -9.12 30.06
CA LYS A 652 -7.28 -9.66 31.35
C LYS A 652 -6.84 -8.56 32.31
N ALA A 653 -7.11 -8.75 33.59
CA ALA A 653 -6.72 -7.81 34.64
C ALA A 653 -5.21 -7.86 34.99
N GLU A 654 -4.50 -8.89 34.54
CA GLU A 654 -3.07 -9.11 34.83
C GLU A 654 -2.26 -9.26 33.53
N SER A 655 -1.00 -8.81 33.59
CA SER A 655 -0.01 -9.01 32.53
C SER A 655 0.25 -10.51 32.32
N VAL A 656 0.14 -10.98 31.08
CA VAL A 656 0.44 -12.37 30.73
C VAL A 656 1.74 -12.37 29.94
N GLU A 657 2.80 -12.90 30.54
CA GLU A 657 4.02 -13.21 29.80
C GLU A 657 3.72 -14.36 28.83
N THR A 658 3.87 -14.12 27.54
CA THR A 658 3.65 -15.17 26.53
C THR A 658 4.91 -16.02 26.47
N PRO A 659 4.84 -17.33 26.75
CA PRO A 659 6.03 -18.17 26.74
C PRO A 659 6.67 -18.15 25.36
N LYS A 660 8.00 -18.04 25.29
CA LYS A 660 8.74 -17.99 24.03
C LYS A 660 9.32 -19.35 23.65
N GLY A 661 9.60 -19.54 22.37
CA GLY A 661 10.27 -20.69 21.78
C GLY A 661 11.32 -20.24 20.76
N ILE A 662 12.37 -21.05 20.59
CA ILE A 662 13.43 -20.78 19.62
C ILE A 662 13.29 -21.77 18.46
N TYR A 663 13.38 -21.27 17.23
CA TYR A 663 13.44 -22.11 16.04
C TYR A 663 14.81 -21.98 15.36
N ARG A 664 15.29 -23.04 14.74
CA ARG A 664 16.46 -23.03 13.86
C ARG A 664 16.21 -23.91 12.64
N MET A 665 16.50 -23.36 11.46
CA MET A 665 16.30 -24.01 10.18
C MET A 665 17.45 -24.96 9.82
N TYR A 666 17.09 -26.10 9.22
CA TYR A 666 18.00 -27.16 8.81
C TYR A 666 17.74 -27.58 7.37
N ASP A 667 18.82 -27.72 6.60
CA ASP A 667 18.82 -28.39 5.30
C ASP A 667 19.25 -29.85 5.53
N GLY A 668 18.28 -30.76 5.55
CA GLY A 668 18.45 -32.12 6.04
C GLY A 668 18.92 -32.12 7.51
N ASN A 669 20.12 -32.65 7.77
CA ASN A 669 20.71 -32.67 9.12
C ASN A 669 21.67 -31.52 9.40
N LYS A 670 21.89 -30.61 8.44
CA LYS A 670 22.85 -29.51 8.58
C LYS A 670 22.11 -28.21 8.96
N PRO A 671 22.52 -27.54 10.04
CA PRO A 671 21.95 -26.24 10.37
C PRO A 671 22.32 -25.24 9.27
N ILE A 672 21.35 -24.44 8.85
CA ILE A 672 21.62 -23.37 7.89
C ILE A 672 22.44 -22.28 8.59
N ALA A 673 23.45 -21.76 7.88
CA ALA A 673 24.34 -20.73 8.40
C ALA A 673 23.66 -19.35 8.41
N ASN A 674 24.07 -18.50 9.34
CA ASN A 674 23.56 -17.12 9.38
C ASN A 674 24.03 -16.37 8.12
N GLY A 675 23.09 -15.76 7.40
CA GLY A 675 23.39 -15.06 6.15
C GLY A 675 23.51 -15.95 4.92
N ASP A 676 23.05 -17.20 4.98
CA ASP A 676 22.87 -18.03 3.78
C ASP A 676 21.77 -17.44 2.89
N ASP A 677 22.13 -16.99 1.69
CA ASP A 677 21.22 -16.36 0.73
C ASP A 677 20.10 -17.27 0.22
N ARG A 678 20.17 -18.58 0.48
CA ARG A 678 19.08 -19.52 0.18
C ARG A 678 17.89 -19.32 1.11
N VAL A 679 18.06 -18.66 2.26
CA VAL A 679 17.01 -18.43 3.27
C VAL A 679 16.77 -16.93 3.40
N LYS A 680 15.87 -16.41 2.55
CA LYS A 680 15.42 -15.02 2.57
C LYS A 680 13.92 -14.95 2.85
N TYR A 681 13.56 -14.26 3.93
CA TYR A 681 12.17 -14.00 4.28
C TYR A 681 11.50 -13.21 3.14
N TYR A 682 10.22 -13.47 2.86
CA TYR A 682 9.45 -12.96 1.72
C TYR A 682 9.94 -13.40 0.32
N SER A 683 11.24 -13.48 0.03
CA SER A 683 11.71 -13.91 -1.30
C SER A 683 11.73 -15.43 -1.49
N LYS A 684 11.89 -16.21 -0.41
CA LYS A 684 12.05 -17.69 -0.46
C LYS A 684 11.21 -18.44 0.56
N PHE A 685 10.95 -17.82 1.71
CA PHE A 685 10.08 -18.41 2.72
C PHE A 685 9.36 -17.36 3.57
N THR A 686 8.28 -17.78 4.23
CA THR A 686 7.63 -17.03 5.32
C THR A 686 7.24 -17.98 6.45
N ILE A 687 6.95 -17.42 7.63
CA ILE A 687 6.41 -18.16 8.78
C ILE A 687 5.08 -17.52 9.18
N SER A 688 4.05 -18.33 9.36
CA SER A 688 2.76 -17.90 9.89
C SER A 688 2.45 -18.65 11.18
N ARG A 689 1.93 -17.95 12.20
CA ARG A 689 1.31 -18.58 13.37
C ARG A 689 -0.08 -19.09 13.00
N ILE A 690 -0.49 -20.23 13.51
CA ILE A 690 -1.89 -20.67 13.43
C ILE A 690 -2.64 -20.11 14.65
N GLU A 691 -3.71 -19.37 14.38
CA GLU A 691 -4.64 -18.85 15.39
C GLU A 691 -6.07 -19.17 14.97
N ASP A 692 -6.80 -19.91 15.81
CA ASP A 692 -8.16 -20.39 15.52
C ASP A 692 -8.27 -21.13 14.16
N GLY A 693 -7.26 -21.94 13.84
CA GLY A 693 -7.18 -22.68 12.58
C GLY A 693 -6.84 -21.82 11.34
N ARG A 694 -6.37 -20.57 11.53
CA ARG A 694 -6.02 -19.65 10.43
C ARG A 694 -4.53 -19.29 10.46
N PRO A 695 -3.86 -19.23 9.31
CA PRO A 695 -2.49 -18.73 9.24
C PRO A 695 -2.47 -17.19 9.34
N ILE A 696 -1.72 -16.68 10.31
CA ILE A 696 -1.40 -15.27 10.54
C ILE A 696 0.10 -15.08 10.29
N LEU A 697 0.45 -14.35 9.23
CA LEU A 697 1.84 -14.09 8.87
C LEU A 697 2.57 -13.35 9.99
N ILE A 698 3.78 -13.79 10.32
CA ILE A 698 4.69 -13.02 11.17
C ILE A 698 5.40 -12.00 10.29
N ASP A 699 5.25 -10.72 10.59
CA ASP A 699 5.91 -9.68 9.81
C ASP A 699 7.40 -9.56 10.20
N CYS A 700 8.26 -9.27 9.23
CA CYS A 700 9.70 -9.14 9.42
C CYS A 700 10.20 -7.91 8.66
N ASP A 701 10.95 -7.05 9.35
CA ASP A 701 11.63 -5.93 8.69
C ASP A 701 12.77 -6.47 7.80
N GLU A 702 12.70 -6.22 6.49
CA GLU A 702 13.72 -6.61 5.52
C GLU A 702 15.09 -5.96 5.82
N ASN A 703 15.09 -4.78 6.43
CA ASN A 703 16.32 -4.05 6.79
C ASN A 703 16.94 -4.53 8.11
N ASN A 704 16.16 -5.24 8.93
CA ASN A 704 16.60 -5.75 10.22
C ASN A 704 16.07 -7.18 10.43
N PRO A 705 16.57 -8.15 9.63
CA PRO A 705 16.05 -9.52 9.62
C PRO A 705 16.54 -10.25 10.87
N GLN A 706 15.88 -10.02 12.01
CA GLN A 706 16.07 -10.80 13.22
C GLN A 706 15.58 -12.24 13.02
N LEU A 707 14.69 -12.46 12.03
CA LEU A 707 14.09 -13.74 11.65
C LEU A 707 14.69 -14.25 10.33
N ARG A 708 15.92 -14.75 10.40
CA ARG A 708 16.56 -15.45 9.25
C ARG A 708 16.25 -16.95 9.34
N ASN A 709 17.32 -17.72 9.46
CA ASN A 709 17.41 -19.15 9.67
C ASN A 709 17.30 -19.56 11.15
N ILE A 710 17.23 -18.62 12.08
CA ILE A 710 17.05 -18.84 13.53
C ILE A 710 16.31 -17.63 14.11
N GLY A 711 15.45 -17.83 15.09
CA GLY A 711 14.71 -16.74 15.72
C GLY A 711 13.95 -17.16 16.97
N VAL A 712 13.44 -16.16 17.70
CA VAL A 712 12.60 -16.33 18.89
C VAL A 712 11.17 -15.91 18.50
N LEU A 713 10.20 -16.77 18.76
CA LEU A 713 8.78 -16.50 18.57
C LEU A 713 8.01 -16.94 19.82
N ASP A 714 6.72 -16.64 19.90
CA ASP A 714 5.87 -17.23 20.92
C ASP A 714 5.84 -18.76 20.81
N ALA A 715 5.64 -19.44 21.92
CA ALA A 715 5.32 -20.86 21.92
C ALA A 715 3.96 -21.05 21.25
N GLY A 716 3.87 -22.00 20.33
CA GLY A 716 2.66 -22.15 19.53
C GLY A 716 2.85 -23.05 18.32
N TYR A 717 1.86 -23.02 17.44
CA TYR A 717 1.80 -23.83 16.24
C TYR A 717 1.95 -22.93 15.00
N TYR A 718 2.81 -23.36 14.07
CA TYR A 718 3.29 -22.52 12.98
C TYR A 718 3.29 -23.27 11.65
N LEU A 719 3.17 -22.50 10.57
CA LEU A 719 3.42 -22.92 9.20
C LEU A 719 4.66 -22.22 8.66
N GLN A 720 5.46 -22.96 7.91
CA GLN A 720 6.46 -22.44 7.00
C GLN A 720 5.96 -22.65 5.58
N VAL A 721 6.00 -21.60 4.77
CA VAL A 721 5.82 -21.69 3.33
C VAL A 721 7.16 -21.44 2.67
N THR A 722 7.57 -22.30 1.75
CA THR A 722 8.71 -22.06 0.86
C THR A 722 8.23 -22.11 -0.59
N GLY A 723 8.91 -21.43 -1.49
CA GLY A 723 8.62 -21.62 -2.90
C GLY A 723 9.60 -21.02 -3.89
N THR A 724 9.59 -21.62 -5.07
CA THR A 724 10.43 -21.24 -6.22
C THR A 724 9.55 -20.84 -7.38
N ARG A 725 9.59 -19.56 -7.75
CA ARG A 725 8.93 -19.02 -8.94
C ARG A 725 9.67 -19.45 -10.22
N LEU A 726 8.91 -19.90 -11.20
CA LEU A 726 9.33 -20.34 -12.52
C LEU A 726 9.21 -19.20 -13.54
N ALA A 727 9.84 -19.35 -14.70
CA ALA A 727 9.89 -18.31 -15.74
C ALA A 727 8.51 -17.99 -16.34
N ASP A 728 7.59 -18.94 -16.35
CA ASP A 728 6.21 -18.75 -16.79
C ASP A 728 5.31 -18.13 -15.70
N GLY A 729 5.87 -17.81 -14.52
CA GLY A 729 5.18 -17.31 -13.35
C GLY A 729 4.59 -18.40 -12.46
N GLY A 730 4.69 -19.68 -12.85
CA GLY A 730 4.33 -20.83 -12.01
C GLY A 730 5.18 -20.91 -10.75
N VAL A 731 4.70 -21.61 -9.72
CA VAL A 731 5.43 -21.73 -8.45
C VAL A 731 5.46 -23.17 -7.97
N LEU A 732 6.65 -23.63 -7.61
CA LEU A 732 6.86 -24.85 -6.85
C LEU A 732 6.91 -24.51 -5.37
N ALA A 733 5.77 -24.62 -4.68
CA ALA A 733 5.64 -24.29 -3.27
C ALA A 733 5.66 -25.56 -2.39
N ARG A 734 6.03 -25.37 -1.12
CA ARG A 734 5.82 -26.34 -0.04
C ARG A 734 5.25 -25.62 1.17
N ILE A 735 4.26 -26.26 1.82
CA ILE A 735 3.73 -25.87 3.12
C ILE A 735 4.16 -26.93 4.13
N SER A 736 4.80 -26.53 5.22
CA SER A 736 5.24 -27.41 6.29
C SER A 736 4.81 -26.85 7.65
N SER A 737 4.29 -27.69 8.54
CA SER A 737 3.89 -27.26 9.89
C SER A 737 4.94 -27.63 10.95
N PHE A 738 5.09 -26.82 11.99
CA PHE A 738 5.93 -27.12 13.15
C PHE A 738 5.37 -26.54 14.45
N VAL A 739 5.80 -27.09 15.59
CA VAL A 739 5.39 -26.64 16.92
C VAL A 739 6.61 -26.06 17.63
N LEU A 740 6.46 -24.87 18.20
CA LEU A 740 7.44 -24.28 19.11
C LEU A 740 7.01 -24.54 20.55
N PRO A 741 7.74 -25.38 21.31
CA PRO A 741 7.46 -25.59 22.71
C PRO A 741 7.90 -24.36 23.53
N MET A 742 7.21 -24.16 24.64
CA MET A 742 7.64 -23.25 25.70
C MET A 742 9.02 -23.65 26.22
N GLN A 743 9.95 -22.69 26.30
CA GLN A 743 11.21 -22.89 27.02
C GLN A 743 10.92 -23.14 28.50
N LYS A 744 11.51 -24.20 29.07
CA LYS A 744 11.27 -24.62 30.46
C LYS A 744 12.35 -24.14 31.44
N ASP A 745 13.48 -23.65 30.92
CA ASP A 745 14.65 -23.24 31.68
C ASP A 745 15.37 -22.10 30.94
N ASP A 746 15.36 -20.90 31.53
CA ASP A 746 15.96 -19.69 30.95
C ASP A 746 17.49 -19.80 30.81
N LEU A 747 18.13 -20.72 31.55
CA LEU A 747 19.57 -20.94 31.51
C LEU A 747 19.97 -21.98 30.45
N LYS A 748 19.02 -22.73 29.88
CA LYS A 748 19.29 -23.78 28.89
C LYS A 748 18.30 -23.72 27.72
N LEU A 749 18.52 -22.73 26.87
CA LEU A 749 17.77 -22.50 25.64
C LEU A 749 18.01 -23.62 24.60
N GLU A 750 16.94 -24.34 24.23
CA GLU A 750 16.97 -25.38 23.18
C GLU A 750 16.18 -24.94 21.94
N ALA A 751 16.85 -24.93 20.78
CA ALA A 751 16.24 -24.55 19.51
C ALA A 751 15.50 -25.73 18.86
N THR A 752 14.25 -25.50 18.51
CA THR A 752 13.43 -26.42 17.70
C THR A 752 14.02 -26.52 16.30
N LYS A 753 14.25 -27.74 15.83
CA LYS A 753 14.71 -27.97 14.46
C LYS A 753 13.54 -27.84 13.49
N VAL A 754 13.63 -26.89 12.57
CA VAL A 754 12.66 -26.67 11.50
C VAL A 754 13.29 -27.12 10.19
N SER A 755 12.69 -28.08 9.51
CA SER A 755 13.16 -28.55 8.21
C SER A 755 12.92 -27.49 7.14
N TYR A 756 13.99 -27.01 6.49
CA TYR A 756 13.92 -26.10 5.36
C TYR A 756 14.10 -26.87 4.06
N HIS A 757 13.11 -26.78 3.17
CA HIS A 757 13.20 -27.37 1.84
C HIS A 757 12.68 -26.39 0.79
N LEU A 758 13.58 -25.92 -0.06
CA LEU A 758 13.23 -25.12 -1.23
C LEU A 758 13.20 -26.02 -2.46
N ARG A 759 12.03 -26.17 -3.08
CA ARG A 759 11.85 -27.02 -4.26
C ARG A 759 12.54 -26.39 -5.48
N GLU A 760 13.25 -27.18 -6.26
CA GLU A 760 13.90 -26.74 -7.49
C GLU A 760 13.21 -27.35 -8.72
N SER A 761 13.19 -26.62 -9.84
CA SER A 761 12.59 -27.14 -11.09
C SER A 761 13.43 -28.24 -11.75
N GLY A 762 14.73 -28.32 -11.43
CA GLY A 762 15.68 -29.23 -12.07
C GLY A 762 15.98 -28.91 -13.54
N GLU A 763 15.40 -27.84 -14.10
CA GLU A 763 15.63 -27.42 -15.48
C GLU A 763 16.98 -26.71 -15.60
N LYS A 764 17.87 -27.25 -16.46
CA LYS A 764 19.11 -26.54 -16.85
C LYS A 764 18.74 -25.29 -17.64
N VAL A 765 19.51 -24.21 -17.46
CA VAL A 765 19.40 -22.99 -18.25
C VAL A 765 19.32 -23.34 -19.75
N ALA A 766 18.14 -23.19 -20.34
CA ALA A 766 17.85 -23.59 -21.71
C ALA A 766 18.11 -22.42 -22.67
N VAL A 767 18.55 -22.73 -23.88
CA VAL A 767 18.62 -21.73 -24.95
C VAL A 767 17.19 -21.51 -25.46
N ILE A 768 16.64 -20.33 -25.17
CA ILE A 768 15.26 -19.97 -25.49
C ILE A 768 15.15 -19.21 -26.83
N GLY A 769 16.27 -18.76 -27.39
CA GLY A 769 16.31 -18.14 -28.71
C GLY A 769 17.69 -17.65 -29.13
N GLY A 770 17.73 -16.92 -30.25
CA GLY A 770 18.95 -16.35 -30.82
C GLY A 770 18.95 -14.82 -30.89
N PHE A 771 20.12 -14.20 -30.71
CA PHE A 771 20.32 -12.76 -30.73
C PHE A 771 21.67 -12.41 -31.37
N ASN A 772 21.75 -11.43 -32.29
CA ASN A 772 23.02 -11.08 -32.93
C ASN A 772 23.91 -10.24 -31.99
N SER A 773 24.89 -10.86 -31.31
CA SER A 773 25.81 -10.15 -30.43
C SER A 773 26.74 -9.17 -31.16
N GLU A 774 26.84 -9.26 -32.49
CA GLU A 774 27.62 -8.32 -33.31
C GLU A 774 26.81 -7.11 -33.76
N SER A 775 25.52 -7.01 -33.38
CA SER A 775 24.73 -5.80 -33.67
C SER A 775 25.31 -4.57 -32.99
N LEU A 776 25.27 -3.46 -33.73
CA LEU A 776 25.93 -2.22 -33.37
C LEU A 776 25.01 -1.33 -32.52
N PHE A 777 25.59 -0.67 -31.55
CA PHE A 777 24.93 0.40 -30.81
C PHE A 777 25.88 1.60 -30.70
N THR A 778 25.32 2.76 -30.39
CA THR A 778 26.10 3.98 -30.11
C THR A 778 26.20 4.14 -28.59
N PRO A 779 27.37 3.91 -27.97
CA PRO A 779 27.54 4.09 -26.53
C PRO A 779 27.45 5.57 -26.14
N VAL A 780 27.11 5.81 -24.88
CA VAL A 780 26.98 7.16 -24.33
C VAL A 780 27.80 7.29 -23.04
N GLU A 781 28.62 8.32 -22.95
CA GLU A 781 29.51 8.58 -21.79
C GLU A 781 28.85 9.53 -20.76
N GLU A 782 28.16 10.57 -21.22
CA GLU A 782 27.38 11.51 -20.40
C GLU A 782 25.92 11.50 -20.89
N MET A 783 24.94 11.42 -19.98
CA MET A 783 23.50 11.37 -20.26
C MET A 783 22.73 12.47 -19.52
N GLY A 784 21.65 12.97 -20.13
CA GLY A 784 20.84 14.10 -19.65
C GLY A 784 20.95 15.33 -20.55
N GLN A 785 21.04 16.54 -19.97
CA GLN A 785 21.06 17.81 -20.72
C GLN A 785 22.23 17.93 -21.71
N LYS A 786 23.34 17.22 -21.46
CA LYS A 786 24.46 17.08 -22.38
C LYS A 786 24.67 15.59 -22.64
N THR A 787 24.46 15.16 -23.88
CA THR A 787 24.62 13.77 -24.30
C THR A 787 25.88 13.64 -25.16
N THR A 788 26.85 12.84 -24.72
CA THR A 788 28.10 12.63 -25.46
C THR A 788 28.10 11.22 -26.07
N LEU A 789 27.98 11.17 -27.41
CA LEU A 789 27.97 9.93 -28.18
C LEU A 789 29.39 9.48 -28.50
N LEU A 790 29.66 8.18 -28.32
CA LEU A 790 30.92 7.55 -28.70
C LEU A 790 30.80 6.85 -30.06
N ASP A 791 31.94 6.39 -30.60
CA ASP A 791 31.94 5.60 -31.83
C ASP A 791 31.12 4.31 -31.67
N ARG A 792 30.39 3.95 -32.73
CA ARG A 792 29.58 2.72 -32.74
C ARG A 792 30.48 1.51 -32.50
N GLN A 793 29.99 0.60 -31.67
CA GLN A 793 30.64 -0.69 -31.41
C GLN A 793 29.59 -1.79 -31.28
N SER A 794 30.01 -3.04 -31.46
CA SER A 794 29.10 -4.17 -31.24
C SER A 794 28.92 -4.45 -29.76
N LEU A 795 27.80 -5.09 -29.40
CA LEU A 795 27.56 -5.54 -28.04
C LEU A 795 28.65 -6.49 -27.55
N LEU A 796 29.14 -7.38 -28.43
CA LEU A 796 30.24 -8.29 -28.10
C LEU A 796 31.55 -7.54 -27.84
N GLN A 797 31.86 -6.51 -28.63
CA GLN A 797 33.03 -5.68 -28.40
C GLN A 797 32.96 -4.94 -27.05
N ALA A 798 31.79 -4.40 -26.70
CA ALA A 798 31.58 -3.68 -25.45
C ALA A 798 31.59 -4.60 -24.22
N CYS A 799 31.02 -5.81 -24.33
CA CYS A 799 30.84 -6.72 -23.21
C CYS A 799 32.00 -7.72 -23.00
N GLY A 800 32.74 -8.03 -24.07
CA GLY A 800 33.74 -9.10 -24.09
C GLY A 800 33.12 -10.50 -24.22
N ARG A 801 33.98 -11.54 -24.24
CA ARG A 801 33.54 -12.93 -24.41
C ARG A 801 32.87 -13.48 -23.15
N GLY A 802 31.79 -14.26 -23.32
CA GLY A 802 30.99 -14.85 -22.26
C GLY A 802 29.54 -14.38 -22.31
N TYR A 803 28.84 -14.52 -21.20
CA TYR A 803 27.49 -14.01 -21.02
C TYR A 803 27.49 -12.53 -20.63
N PHE A 804 26.47 -11.81 -21.06
CA PHE A 804 26.20 -10.40 -20.75
C PHE A 804 24.69 -10.13 -20.77
N ILE A 805 24.30 -8.99 -20.20
CA ILE A 805 22.90 -8.56 -20.15
C ILE A 805 22.69 -7.45 -21.17
N VAL A 806 21.57 -7.49 -21.90
CA VAL A 806 21.10 -6.37 -22.73
C VAL A 806 19.70 -5.98 -22.26
N GLY A 807 19.52 -4.71 -21.90
CA GLY A 807 18.23 -4.12 -21.56
C GLY A 807 17.84 -3.07 -22.59
N ILE A 808 16.59 -3.10 -23.09
CA ILE A 808 15.99 -2.01 -23.86
C ILE A 808 15.03 -1.28 -22.91
N LEU A 809 15.26 0.01 -22.69
CA LEU A 809 14.56 0.79 -21.66
C LEU A 809 13.51 1.72 -22.27
N GLY A 810 12.39 1.88 -21.56
CA GLY A 810 11.42 2.97 -21.79
C GLY A 810 11.55 4.00 -20.65
N PRO A 811 12.34 5.08 -20.80
CA PRO A 811 12.59 6.05 -19.75
C PRO A 811 11.30 6.64 -19.18
N GLY A 812 11.20 6.75 -17.86
CA GLY A 812 10.04 7.33 -17.16
C GLY A 812 8.81 6.42 -17.07
N GLN A 813 8.83 5.23 -17.68
CA GLN A 813 7.74 4.25 -17.54
C GLN A 813 7.89 3.48 -16.23
N GLU A 814 6.79 3.27 -15.48
CA GLU A 814 6.78 2.52 -14.21
C GLU A 814 7.45 1.14 -14.33
N PRO A 815 7.21 0.32 -15.37
CA PRO A 815 7.94 -0.95 -15.57
C PRO A 815 9.46 -0.81 -15.64
N THR A 816 9.96 0.24 -16.31
CA THR A 816 11.41 0.50 -16.41
C THR A 816 11.97 0.93 -15.07
N ASN A 817 11.26 1.80 -14.34
CA ASN A 817 11.70 2.28 -13.04
C ASN A 817 11.76 1.14 -12.02
N HIS A 818 10.75 0.26 -11.99
CA HIS A 818 10.76 -0.96 -11.18
C HIS A 818 11.93 -1.87 -11.52
N ALA A 819 12.11 -2.21 -12.80
CA ALA A 819 13.18 -3.07 -13.27
C ALA A 819 14.57 -2.57 -12.86
N LEU A 820 14.82 -1.26 -12.97
CA LEU A 820 16.09 -0.65 -12.61
C LEU A 820 16.32 -0.59 -11.09
N HIS A 821 15.27 -0.33 -10.30
CA HIS A 821 15.37 -0.40 -8.84
C HIS A 821 15.64 -1.83 -8.34
N ASP A 822 15.02 -2.84 -8.95
CA ASP A 822 15.28 -4.25 -8.64
C ASP A 822 16.72 -4.66 -8.98
N ILE A 823 17.24 -4.19 -10.11
CA ILE A 823 18.64 -4.41 -10.51
C ILE A 823 19.58 -3.70 -9.54
N ALA A 824 19.28 -2.47 -9.16
CA ALA A 824 20.07 -1.68 -8.21
C ALA A 824 20.13 -2.34 -6.82
N ALA A 825 19.03 -2.97 -6.37
CA ALA A 825 19.01 -3.72 -5.12
C ALA A 825 20.05 -4.87 -5.08
N LEU A 826 20.43 -5.42 -6.24
CA LEU A 826 21.46 -6.47 -6.36
C LEU A 826 22.79 -5.99 -6.92
N LYS A 827 23.08 -4.68 -6.82
CA LYS A 827 24.32 -4.05 -7.27
C LYS A 827 25.57 -4.87 -6.91
N SER A 828 25.74 -5.19 -5.63
CA SER A 828 26.94 -5.87 -5.15
C SER A 828 27.14 -7.27 -5.75
N ASP A 829 26.06 -8.01 -6.03
CA ASP A 829 26.16 -9.36 -6.59
C ASP A 829 26.40 -9.32 -8.10
N LEU A 830 25.76 -8.38 -8.81
CA LEU A 830 26.02 -8.14 -10.23
C LEU A 830 27.46 -7.66 -10.47
N GLU A 831 28.01 -6.84 -9.57
CA GLU A 831 29.42 -6.42 -9.63
C GLU A 831 30.37 -7.59 -9.34
N LYS A 832 30.04 -8.49 -8.41
CA LYS A 832 30.80 -9.73 -8.17
C LYS A 832 30.80 -10.67 -9.39
N TRP A 833 29.69 -10.76 -10.12
CA TRP A 833 29.61 -11.54 -11.37
C TRP A 833 30.58 -11.02 -12.44
N ASN A 834 30.92 -9.72 -12.38
CA ASN A 834 31.96 -9.08 -13.17
C ASN A 834 31.76 -9.22 -14.70
N ARG A 835 30.50 -9.13 -15.15
CA ARG A 835 30.12 -9.04 -16.57
C ARG A 835 29.40 -7.72 -16.83
N LYS A 836 29.36 -7.33 -18.10
CA LYS A 836 28.76 -6.07 -18.55
C LYS A 836 27.25 -6.20 -18.75
N MET A 837 26.57 -5.10 -18.50
CA MET A 837 25.15 -4.90 -18.78
C MET A 837 25.01 -3.71 -19.73
N VAL A 838 24.43 -3.90 -20.90
CA VAL A 838 24.21 -2.82 -21.86
C VAL A 838 22.76 -2.39 -21.79
N LEU A 839 22.52 -1.14 -21.38
CA LEU A 839 21.19 -0.54 -21.30
C LEU A 839 21.02 0.41 -22.48
N LEU A 840 20.13 0.02 -23.40
CA LEU A 840 19.89 0.70 -24.66
C LEU A 840 18.59 1.48 -24.62
N PHE A 841 18.63 2.67 -25.20
CA PHE A 841 17.46 3.48 -25.50
C PHE A 841 17.09 3.30 -26.97
N PRO A 842 15.79 3.25 -27.32
CA PRO A 842 15.38 3.07 -28.71
C PRO A 842 15.86 4.18 -29.64
N ASP A 843 16.06 5.39 -29.11
CA ASP A 843 16.56 6.56 -29.85
C ASP A 843 17.24 7.59 -28.94
N GLU A 844 17.86 8.61 -29.55
CA GLU A 844 18.57 9.69 -28.84
C GLU A 844 17.62 10.57 -27.99
N ALA A 845 16.36 10.73 -28.38
CA ALA A 845 15.40 11.54 -27.63
C ALA A 845 15.03 10.86 -26.31
N GLN A 846 14.80 9.54 -26.33
CA GLN A 846 14.57 8.74 -25.13
C GLN A 846 15.81 8.70 -24.24
N CYS A 847 16.99 8.53 -24.82
CA CYS A 847 18.26 8.63 -24.10
C CYS A 847 18.40 9.94 -23.30
N LYS A 848 17.97 11.08 -23.87
CA LYS A 848 18.02 12.39 -23.20
C LYS A 848 17.04 12.54 -22.04
N LYS A 849 15.94 11.78 -22.04
CA LYS A 849 14.94 11.78 -20.97
C LYS A 849 15.40 10.98 -19.74
N PHE A 850 16.38 10.10 -19.90
CA PHE A 850 16.87 9.27 -18.81
C PHE A 850 17.88 10.04 -17.94
N HIS A 851 17.67 10.03 -16.63
CA HIS A 851 18.55 10.68 -15.66
C HIS A 851 19.22 9.63 -14.77
N PRO A 852 20.49 9.23 -15.04
CA PRO A 852 21.18 8.21 -14.23
C PRO A 852 21.28 8.54 -12.73
N SER A 853 21.20 9.83 -12.36
CA SER A 853 21.16 10.28 -10.98
C SER A 853 19.93 9.81 -10.20
N GLU A 854 18.86 9.41 -10.88
CA GLU A 854 17.66 8.80 -10.27
C GLU A 854 17.92 7.36 -9.84
N PHE A 855 18.96 6.71 -10.40
CA PHE A 855 19.34 5.33 -10.15
C PHE A 855 20.83 5.21 -9.72
N PRO A 856 21.24 5.91 -8.63
CA PRO A 856 22.65 5.99 -8.24
C PRO A 856 23.24 4.64 -7.80
N GLU A 857 22.38 3.67 -7.47
CA GLU A 857 22.75 2.34 -7.02
C GLU A 857 22.78 1.29 -8.15
N LEU A 858 22.76 1.69 -9.42
CA LEU A 858 23.00 0.72 -10.51
C LEU A 858 24.46 0.21 -10.49
N PRO A 859 24.71 -1.03 -10.96
CA PRO A 859 26.06 -1.60 -11.05
C PRO A 859 27.02 -0.72 -11.87
N SER A 860 28.25 -0.57 -11.40
CA SER A 860 29.32 0.13 -12.14
C SER A 860 29.71 -0.55 -13.46
N THR A 861 29.21 -1.76 -13.72
CA THR A 861 29.42 -2.51 -14.96
C THR A 861 28.44 -2.16 -16.08
N VAL A 862 27.47 -1.26 -15.82
CA VAL A 862 26.50 -0.80 -16.81
C VAL A 862 27.16 0.06 -17.89
N ILE A 863 26.80 -0.19 -19.15
CA ILE A 863 27.13 0.62 -20.31
C ILE A 863 25.81 1.12 -20.88
N TYR A 864 25.68 2.42 -21.08
CA TYR A 864 24.51 2.99 -21.70
C TYR A 864 24.71 3.24 -23.19
N GLY A 865 23.63 3.17 -23.96
CA GLY A 865 23.72 3.32 -25.41
C GLY A 865 22.41 3.60 -26.12
N ILE A 866 22.49 3.92 -27.40
CA ILE A 866 21.33 4.07 -28.30
C ILE A 866 21.33 2.90 -29.28
N ASP A 867 20.17 2.26 -29.44
CA ASP A 867 19.93 1.26 -30.47
C ASP A 867 19.98 1.91 -31.86
N THR A 868 21.03 1.61 -32.63
CA THR A 868 21.21 2.16 -33.99
C THR A 868 21.14 1.10 -35.08
N ASP A 869 20.89 -0.16 -34.71
CA ASP A 869 20.87 -1.33 -35.60
C ASP A 869 19.58 -2.16 -35.46
N GLY A 870 18.57 -1.61 -34.77
CA GLY A 870 17.29 -2.25 -34.55
C GLY A 870 17.39 -3.48 -33.64
N ILE A 871 18.31 -3.46 -32.66
CA ILE A 871 18.51 -4.49 -31.64
C ILE A 871 17.19 -4.84 -30.96
N CYS A 872 16.38 -3.85 -30.58
CA CYS A 872 15.07 -4.05 -29.97
C CYS A 872 14.16 -4.89 -30.87
N LYS A 873 14.05 -4.52 -32.15
CA LYS A 873 13.24 -5.24 -33.14
C LYS A 873 13.75 -6.68 -33.32
N GLN A 874 15.06 -6.88 -33.39
CA GLN A 874 15.66 -8.21 -33.49
C GLN A 874 15.30 -9.09 -32.29
N ILE A 875 15.37 -8.55 -31.07
CA ILE A 875 14.98 -9.28 -29.85
C ILE A 875 13.50 -9.65 -29.91
N VAL A 876 12.63 -8.69 -30.24
CA VAL A 876 11.18 -8.90 -30.36
C VAL A 876 10.84 -10.00 -31.36
N ASP A 877 11.41 -9.93 -32.57
CA ASP A 877 11.12 -10.88 -33.64
C ASP A 877 11.71 -12.27 -33.35
N ASN A 878 12.95 -12.34 -32.84
CA ASN A 878 13.62 -13.63 -32.58
C ASN A 878 13.09 -14.35 -31.34
N MET A 879 12.69 -13.62 -30.30
CA MET A 879 12.07 -14.21 -29.10
C MET A 879 10.55 -14.40 -29.25
N LYS A 880 9.97 -13.97 -30.38
CA LYS A 880 8.52 -14.03 -30.67
C LYS A 880 7.68 -13.34 -29.59
N LEU A 881 8.14 -12.16 -29.15
CA LEU A 881 7.48 -11.38 -28.12
C LEU A 881 6.11 -10.90 -28.63
N LYS A 882 5.07 -11.13 -27.82
CA LYS A 882 3.68 -10.82 -28.19
C LYS A 882 3.44 -9.30 -28.29
N HIS A 883 4.04 -8.52 -27.38
CA HIS A 883 3.79 -7.08 -27.26
C HIS A 883 4.96 -6.28 -27.81
N LYS A 884 5.02 -6.10 -29.13
CA LYS A 884 6.21 -5.56 -29.83
C LYS A 884 6.71 -4.20 -29.34
N ASN A 885 5.85 -3.40 -28.71
CA ASN A 885 6.17 -2.06 -28.23
C ASN A 885 6.27 -1.97 -26.69
N SER A 886 6.09 -3.08 -25.97
CA SER A 886 6.16 -3.09 -24.51
C SER A 886 7.61 -3.10 -24.04
N LEU A 887 7.97 -2.11 -23.21
CA LEU A 887 9.26 -1.92 -22.59
C LEU A 887 9.12 -1.97 -21.05
N PRO A 888 10.19 -2.28 -20.31
CA PRO A 888 11.52 -2.64 -20.79
C PRO A 888 11.60 -4.07 -21.33
N ILE A 889 12.68 -4.39 -22.05
CA ILE A 889 13.00 -5.77 -22.47
C ILE A 889 14.40 -6.10 -21.96
N PHE A 890 14.56 -7.19 -21.21
CA PHE A 890 15.86 -7.65 -20.73
C PHE A 890 16.16 -9.06 -21.24
N ILE A 891 17.38 -9.28 -21.71
CA ILE A 891 17.89 -10.60 -22.08
C ILE A 891 19.24 -10.90 -21.43
N ILE A 892 19.49 -12.18 -21.16
CA ILE A 892 20.85 -12.69 -20.95
C ILE A 892 21.28 -13.41 -22.22
N ALA A 893 22.33 -12.89 -22.85
CA ALA A 893 22.86 -13.40 -24.10
C ALA A 893 24.36 -13.73 -23.98
N ASP A 894 24.90 -14.46 -24.95
CA ASP A 894 26.32 -14.79 -25.00
C ASP A 894 27.00 -14.52 -26.35
N THR A 895 28.31 -14.75 -26.38
CA THR A 895 29.17 -14.64 -27.57
C THR A 895 28.74 -15.51 -28.76
N PHE A 896 27.93 -16.54 -28.53
CA PHE A 896 27.47 -17.46 -29.57
C PHE A 896 26.05 -17.15 -30.04
N ASN A 897 25.58 -15.92 -29.80
CA ASN A 897 24.24 -15.47 -30.16
C ASN A 897 23.12 -16.22 -29.44
N ARG A 898 23.39 -16.89 -28.30
CA ARG A 898 22.38 -17.66 -27.57
C ARG A 898 21.72 -16.79 -26.52
N VAL A 899 20.40 -16.80 -26.47
CA VAL A 899 19.61 -16.16 -25.41
C VAL A 899 19.13 -17.24 -24.44
N VAL A 900 19.32 -16.99 -23.14
CA VAL A 900 18.97 -17.92 -22.06
C VAL A 900 17.97 -17.36 -21.06
N PHE A 901 17.64 -16.08 -21.19
CA PHE A 901 16.65 -15.38 -20.41
C PHE A 901 16.04 -14.27 -21.26
N VAL A 902 14.73 -14.06 -21.13
CA VAL A 902 14.02 -12.92 -21.68
C VAL A 902 12.96 -12.48 -20.69
N SER A 903 12.88 -11.17 -20.48
CA SER A 903 11.84 -10.50 -19.72
C SER A 903 11.31 -9.35 -20.57
N GLN A 904 9.99 -9.15 -20.58
CA GLN A 904 9.35 -8.04 -21.30
C GLN A 904 8.28 -7.40 -20.44
N GLY A 905 8.27 -6.06 -20.42
CA GLY A 905 7.30 -5.26 -19.69
C GLY A 905 7.55 -5.29 -18.19
N TYR A 906 6.47 -5.20 -17.42
CA TYR A 906 6.54 -5.20 -15.96
C TYR A 906 6.96 -6.55 -15.42
N THR A 907 8.05 -6.58 -14.68
CA THR A 907 8.58 -7.78 -14.05
C THR A 907 9.31 -7.37 -12.78
N ILE A 908 8.94 -7.99 -11.67
CA ILE A 908 9.50 -7.66 -10.36
C ILE A 908 10.45 -8.74 -9.90
N GLY A 909 11.38 -8.32 -9.05
CA GLY A 909 12.55 -9.08 -8.72
C GLY A 909 13.35 -9.34 -9.99
N LEU A 910 13.33 -8.43 -10.97
CA LEU A 910 14.08 -8.64 -12.21
C LEU A 910 15.56 -8.88 -11.90
N GLY A 911 16.13 -8.12 -10.96
CA GLY A 911 17.46 -8.38 -10.42
C GLY A 911 17.62 -9.83 -9.93
N GLU A 912 16.71 -10.31 -9.07
CA GLU A 912 16.76 -11.68 -8.54
C GLU A 912 16.63 -12.73 -9.65
N GLN A 913 15.76 -12.51 -10.63
CA GLN A 913 15.56 -13.41 -11.76
C GLN A 913 16.82 -13.48 -12.64
N LEU A 914 17.44 -12.33 -12.94
CA LEU A 914 18.72 -12.27 -13.63
C LEU A 914 19.78 -13.06 -12.86
N MET A 915 19.90 -12.82 -11.55
CA MET A 915 20.87 -13.52 -10.69
C MET A 915 20.61 -15.02 -10.60
N LYS A 916 19.34 -15.45 -10.58
CA LYS A 916 18.97 -16.88 -10.60
C LYS A 916 19.48 -17.57 -11.86
N VAL A 917 19.32 -16.95 -13.03
CA VAL A 917 19.86 -17.49 -14.28
C VAL A 917 21.39 -17.45 -14.26
N ILE A 918 21.99 -16.34 -13.82
CA ILE A 918 23.45 -16.17 -13.70
C ILE A 918 24.08 -17.25 -12.82
N HIS A 919 23.50 -17.58 -11.67
CA HIS A 919 24.00 -18.64 -10.79
C HIS A 919 23.89 -20.03 -11.43
N GLY A 920 23.01 -20.20 -12.42
CA GLY A 920 22.88 -21.43 -13.21
C GLY A 920 23.82 -21.52 -14.42
N LEU A 921 24.55 -20.45 -14.75
CA LEU A 921 25.54 -20.37 -15.84
C LEU A 921 26.95 -20.69 -15.34
#